data_AF-A0A2A3ET07-F1
#
_entry.id   AF-A0A2A3ET07-F1
#
_cell.length_a   1.000
_cell.length_b   1.000
_cell.length_c   1.000
_cell.angle_alpha   90.00
_cell.angle_beta   90.00
_cell.angle_gamma   90.00
#
_symmetry.space_group_name_H-M   'P 1'
#
loop_
_entity.id
_entity.type
_entity.pdbx_description
1 polymer ?
#
loop_
_entity_poly.entity_id
_entity_poly.type
_entity_poly.pdbx_seq_one_letter_code
_entity_poly.pdbx_strand_id
1 'polypeptide(L)'
;MSPQNYKNHITTKAMASNGYTDTETLSKESKNHSSPCESFKSMPWFGMDIGGTLSKLVYFEPKDTTRDEADAELETLKNIRRYLTKNSAYGKTGHRDTHLQMDNVCIRGRRGTLHFIRFPTSEMGNFLALARSKGMANLVTTVCATGGGAYKFENNFKQEVNMNLAKFDELDSLIRGMLYIETTNPHECYYWSHPTDDNKCQKVPYDFSEPYPFLLVNIGSGVSILAVYGPENYKRISGTSLGGGTFLGLCCLLTGCNTFEEAIELATGGDNTRVDKLVKDIYGGDYGPFGLPGDLVASSFGQMNSKERRNAVSKQDLARATLVTITNNIGSIARMCAVNEKIERVVFVGNFLRVNPISMKLLAYAMDYWSKGTMKALFLEHEGYFGAVGCLLQFKGETKGPKKAKARILDGADTTKMNREQLEIYAHRVLEEIEREREERNFFQLERDKIRTYWEITRHQLDEAQATVRNKEREKEELSEKHEAELKLYKQKVKHLMYEHQTDLSETKAEHMVALKMAQDDYTLQENELIKDKRELKKMQKEQDLAHLNEIKTLKLKYAEEIDKLMKQFENEAIELEQKYEYKLTSQYEALTLKHRMEITEVEERKNTQITNLIKNHEVAFAEMKAYYNDITLNNLSLIKSMKEQMDEMRNNEERMRKQVRELTIENKKYSGNVKSYEESLATLTGQLANYEKDKQSLANIKKKLAVTVKDLENLRWENEVLEVRFEKCQSERNELHARFVSAILELQQKTGLKNVLLEKKLEKLSDLLEQREAQISEVLAAAQLDPMAVINANQKLENMLNKKNNAIQDLQYELAKVCKAHDDLLRSYETKLQEYGIPKSELGFQPLRVKAITTKLGLGPAGLVTSNR
;
A
#
# COMPACT_ATOMS: atom_id res chain seq x y z
N MET A 1 54.73 40.13 30.82
CA MET A 1 55.91 39.24 30.71
C MET A 1 55.54 38.05 29.83
N SER A 2 56.53 37.41 29.21
CA SER A 2 56.36 36.47 28.07
C SER A 2 56.67 35.00 28.52
N PRO A 3 56.59 33.94 27.68
CA PRO A 3 55.91 32.70 28.10
C PRO A 3 56.69 31.37 27.90
N GLN A 4 56.08 30.25 28.32
CA GLN A 4 56.37 28.83 27.97
C GLN A 4 55.19 27.96 28.49
N ASN A 5 54.61 26.95 27.83
CA ASN A 5 54.77 26.33 26.50
C ASN A 5 55.97 25.37 26.27
N TYR A 6 55.81 24.41 25.33
CA TYR A 6 56.64 23.22 24.95
C TYR A 6 56.30 21.88 25.65
N LYS A 7 56.44 20.68 25.04
CA LYS A 7 56.20 20.18 23.65
C LYS A 7 56.45 18.65 23.59
N ASN A 8 55.96 17.96 22.54
CA ASN A 8 56.24 16.52 22.28
C ASN A 8 57.72 16.23 21.96
N HIS A 9 58.14 14.96 22.11
CA HIS A 9 59.13 14.35 21.20
C HIS A 9 59.00 12.81 21.08
N ILE A 10 59.38 12.29 19.90
CA ILE A 10 59.47 10.87 19.53
C ILE A 10 60.85 10.66 18.86
N THR A 11 61.59 9.57 19.14
CA THR A 11 62.53 8.95 18.16
C THR A 11 63.09 7.57 18.56
N THR A 12 62.81 6.56 17.72
CA THR A 12 63.68 5.48 17.17
C THR A 12 64.88 4.88 17.94
N LYS A 13 64.91 3.52 18.00
CA LYS A 13 65.92 2.60 17.38
C LYS A 13 65.58 1.13 17.73
N ALA A 14 66.17 0.08 17.16
CA ALA A 14 66.37 -0.36 15.76
C ALA A 14 67.23 -1.66 15.75
N MET A 15 66.67 -2.76 15.21
CA MET A 15 67.29 -4.01 14.70
C MET A 15 68.61 -4.61 15.29
N ALA A 16 68.55 -5.90 15.61
CA ALA A 16 69.60 -6.90 15.40
C ALA A 16 68.93 -8.24 14.94
N SER A 17 69.67 -9.18 14.33
CA SER A 17 69.07 -10.25 13.50
C SER A 17 69.71 -11.65 13.66
N ASN A 18 69.16 -12.61 12.90
CA ASN A 18 69.59 -14.02 12.72
C ASN A 18 69.14 -14.96 13.86
N GLY A 19 68.58 -16.16 13.65
CA GLY A 19 68.09 -16.81 12.42
C GLY A 19 68.66 -18.23 12.20
N TYR A 20 67.81 -19.24 12.00
CA TYR A 20 68.04 -20.49 11.25
C TYR A 20 66.71 -21.27 11.08
N THR A 21 66.74 -22.43 10.42
CA THR A 21 65.59 -23.06 9.72
C THR A 21 65.26 -24.50 10.19
N ASP A 22 64.24 -25.09 9.55
CA ASP A 22 64.03 -26.53 9.30
C ASP A 22 63.32 -27.43 10.35
N THR A 23 62.06 -27.72 10.00
CA THR A 23 61.38 -29.04 9.92
C THR A 23 61.68 -30.22 10.86
N GLU A 24 60.56 -30.81 11.30
CA GLU A 24 60.24 -32.26 11.32
C GLU A 24 60.31 -33.13 12.61
N THR A 25 59.33 -34.06 12.64
CA THR A 25 59.21 -35.33 13.39
C THR A 25 58.95 -35.41 14.91
N LEU A 26 57.69 -35.79 15.20
CA LEU A 26 57.27 -36.98 16.00
C LEU A 26 57.39 -37.02 17.54
N SER A 27 56.21 -36.84 18.15
CA SER A 27 55.61 -37.76 19.15
C SER A 27 56.16 -37.87 20.59
N LYS A 28 55.27 -37.60 21.57
CA LYS A 28 54.67 -38.67 22.40
C LYS A 28 53.41 -38.20 23.13
N GLU A 29 52.64 -39.16 23.63
CA GLU A 29 51.33 -38.93 24.25
C GLU A 29 51.41 -38.50 25.71
N SER A 30 50.37 -37.79 26.18
CA SER A 30 49.88 -37.88 27.56
C SER A 30 48.39 -37.56 27.59
N LYS A 31 47.56 -38.60 27.70
CA LYS A 31 46.09 -38.49 27.70
C LYS A 31 45.61 -37.99 29.06
N ASN A 32 44.72 -37.00 29.07
CA ASN A 32 43.79 -36.75 30.16
C ASN A 32 42.44 -36.31 29.60
N HIS A 33 41.34 -36.77 30.21
CA HIS A 33 40.02 -36.72 29.58
C HIS A 33 39.34 -35.34 29.67
N SER A 34 39.31 -34.62 28.55
CA SER A 34 38.27 -33.61 28.30
C SER A 34 36.92 -34.29 28.07
N SER A 35 35.85 -33.76 28.69
CA SER A 35 34.47 -34.21 28.46
C SER A 35 34.05 -34.04 26.99
N PRO A 36 33.19 -34.91 26.44
CA PRO A 36 32.73 -34.78 25.04
C PRO A 36 32.00 -33.46 24.80
N CYS A 37 32.24 -32.86 23.63
CA CYS A 37 31.53 -31.68 23.16
C CYS A 37 30.02 -31.94 23.04
N GLU A 38 29.19 -30.96 23.38
CA GLU A 38 27.74 -31.03 23.17
C GLU A 38 27.43 -31.05 21.65
N SER A 39 26.82 -32.13 21.17
CA SER A 39 26.44 -32.24 19.76
C SER A 39 25.11 -31.54 19.49
N PHE A 40 25.19 -30.37 18.83
CA PHE A 40 24.01 -29.73 18.22
C PHE A 40 23.36 -30.70 17.23
N LYS A 41 22.12 -31.13 17.52
CA LYS A 41 21.43 -32.16 16.73
C LYS A 41 21.26 -31.74 15.28
N SER A 42 21.68 -32.62 14.36
CA SER A 42 21.42 -32.46 12.93
C SER A 42 19.92 -32.38 12.66
N MET A 43 19.50 -31.23 12.16
CA MET A 43 18.15 -30.90 11.69
C MET A 43 18.34 -30.03 10.44
N PRO A 44 17.53 -30.17 9.39
CA PRO A 44 17.59 -29.28 8.25
C PRO A 44 17.01 -27.94 8.69
N TRP A 45 17.84 -26.89 8.74
CA TRP A 45 17.40 -25.61 9.28
C TRP A 45 16.60 -24.85 8.22
N PHE A 46 15.29 -24.75 8.47
CA PHE A 46 14.33 -24.02 7.66
C PHE A 46 13.77 -22.81 8.42
N GLY A 47 13.66 -21.68 7.74
CA GLY A 47 12.78 -20.58 8.12
C GLY A 47 11.78 -20.31 7.01
N MET A 48 10.54 -20.01 7.36
CA MET A 48 9.44 -19.90 6.40
C MET A 48 8.65 -18.61 6.62
N ASP A 49 8.37 -17.86 5.56
CA ASP A 49 7.45 -16.71 5.57
C ASP A 49 6.25 -17.07 4.71
N ILE A 50 5.10 -17.28 5.35
CA ILE A 50 3.85 -17.65 4.69
C ILE A 50 3.01 -16.38 4.49
N GLY A 51 3.46 -15.54 3.57
CA GLY A 51 2.76 -14.31 3.17
C GLY A 51 1.41 -14.59 2.48
N GLY A 52 0.62 -13.54 2.24
CA GLY A 52 -0.75 -13.70 1.69
C GLY A 52 -0.82 -14.27 0.27
N THR A 53 0.11 -13.90 -0.61
CA THR A 53 0.17 -14.33 -2.02
C THR A 53 1.30 -15.32 -2.30
N LEU A 54 2.46 -15.13 -1.66
CA LEU A 54 3.66 -15.94 -1.86
C LEU A 54 4.21 -16.42 -0.51
N SER A 55 4.46 -17.72 -0.44
CA SER A 55 5.19 -18.40 0.61
C SER A 55 6.67 -18.48 0.23
N LYS A 56 7.56 -18.15 1.17
CA LYS A 56 9.01 -18.20 1.02
C LYS A 56 9.57 -19.20 2.03
N LEU A 57 10.56 -19.96 1.62
CA LEU A 57 11.28 -20.95 2.40
C LEU A 57 12.76 -20.69 2.21
N VAL A 58 13.47 -20.48 3.31
CA VAL A 58 14.94 -20.37 3.32
C VAL A 58 15.47 -21.67 3.93
N TYR A 59 16.43 -22.28 3.24
CA TYR A 59 17.08 -23.52 3.65
C TYR A 59 18.58 -23.28 3.81
N PHE A 60 19.12 -23.55 5.00
CA PHE A 60 20.56 -23.60 5.22
C PHE A 60 21.09 -25.03 5.01
N GLU A 61 22.03 -25.18 4.08
CA GLU A 61 22.76 -26.42 3.81
C GLU A 61 24.15 -26.37 4.47
N PRO A 62 24.43 -27.13 5.54
CA PRO A 62 25.77 -27.20 6.13
C PRO A 62 26.76 -27.81 5.13
N LYS A 63 27.89 -27.13 4.90
CA LYS A 63 28.99 -27.59 4.03
C LYS A 63 30.19 -28.14 4.83
N ASP A 64 30.18 -27.96 6.14
CA ASP A 64 31.19 -28.38 7.11
C ASP A 64 30.90 -29.73 7.78
N THR A 65 29.99 -30.54 7.22
CA THR A 65 29.62 -31.84 7.77
C THR A 65 30.82 -32.80 7.77
N THR A 66 31.17 -33.34 8.94
CA THR A 66 32.29 -34.31 9.05
C THR A 66 31.91 -35.66 8.43
N ARG A 67 32.89 -36.56 8.23
CA ARG A 67 32.60 -37.94 7.76
C ARG A 67 31.67 -38.67 8.73
N ASP A 68 31.99 -38.65 10.01
CA ASP A 68 31.20 -39.32 11.05
C ASP A 68 29.78 -38.74 11.16
N GLU A 69 29.62 -37.42 10.99
CA GLU A 69 28.30 -36.77 10.89
C GLU A 69 27.56 -37.18 9.62
N ALA A 70 28.25 -37.29 8.48
CA ALA A 70 27.65 -37.66 7.21
C ALA A 70 27.24 -39.15 7.18
N ASP A 71 27.98 -40.04 7.85
CA ASP A 71 27.61 -41.45 7.98
C ASP A 71 26.46 -41.62 8.99
N ALA A 72 26.42 -40.80 10.05
CA ALA A 72 25.31 -40.74 11.00
C ALA A 72 24.06 -39.98 10.48
N GLU A 73 24.17 -39.18 9.41
CA GLU A 73 23.04 -38.45 8.84
C GLU A 73 22.02 -39.41 8.22
N LEU A 74 20.77 -39.33 8.69
CA LEU A 74 19.68 -40.18 8.25
C LEU A 74 19.47 -40.09 6.73
N GLU A 75 19.24 -41.21 6.06
CA GLU A 75 19.10 -41.26 4.59
C GLU A 75 17.95 -40.35 4.07
N THR A 76 16.91 -40.12 4.86
CA THR A 76 15.85 -39.15 4.54
C THR A 76 16.38 -37.70 4.45
N LEU A 77 17.32 -37.30 5.32
CA LEU A 77 17.97 -35.98 5.27
C LEU A 77 18.84 -35.85 4.03
N LYS A 78 19.65 -36.87 3.71
CA LYS A 78 20.48 -36.92 2.49
C LYS A 78 19.62 -36.75 1.24
N ASN A 79 18.45 -37.39 1.20
CA ASN A 79 17.51 -37.27 0.08
C ASN A 79 16.79 -35.92 0.01
N ILE A 80 16.41 -35.31 1.15
CA ILE A 80 15.85 -33.95 1.17
C ILE A 80 16.91 -32.91 0.77
N ARG A 81 18.11 -32.97 1.35
CA ARG A 81 19.28 -32.13 0.98
C ARG A 81 19.51 -32.21 -0.53
N ARG A 82 19.64 -33.43 -1.08
CA ARG A 82 19.80 -33.68 -2.52
C ARG A 82 18.62 -33.19 -3.35
N TYR A 83 17.38 -33.33 -2.88
CA TYR A 83 16.19 -32.87 -3.61
C TYR A 83 16.12 -31.34 -3.68
N LEU A 84 16.45 -30.63 -2.60
CA LEU A 84 16.48 -29.17 -2.58
C LEU A 84 17.62 -28.62 -3.44
N THR A 85 18.83 -29.17 -3.32
CA THR A 85 20.02 -28.60 -3.98
C THR A 85 20.17 -28.95 -5.45
N LYS A 86 19.68 -30.12 -5.90
CA LYS A 86 19.78 -30.53 -7.32
C LYS A 86 18.66 -30.00 -8.23
N ASN A 87 17.57 -29.47 -7.68
CA ASN A 87 16.46 -28.94 -8.48
C ASN A 87 16.37 -27.41 -8.34
N SER A 88 15.95 -26.73 -9.40
CA SER A 88 15.57 -25.31 -9.41
C SER A 88 14.05 -25.09 -9.40
N ALA A 89 13.27 -26.15 -9.67
CA ALA A 89 11.81 -26.15 -9.60
C ALA A 89 11.30 -27.33 -8.75
N TYR A 90 10.18 -27.12 -8.05
CA TYR A 90 9.56 -28.09 -7.16
C TYR A 90 8.05 -28.19 -7.46
N GLY A 91 7.59 -29.36 -7.88
CA GLY A 91 6.23 -29.52 -8.40
C GLY A 91 6.04 -28.72 -9.70
N LYS A 92 4.90 -28.01 -9.83
CA LYS A 92 4.60 -27.12 -10.97
C LYS A 92 4.87 -25.63 -10.69
N THR A 93 5.01 -25.27 -9.42
CA THR A 93 4.79 -23.90 -8.93
C THR A 93 5.82 -23.43 -7.90
N GLY A 94 6.64 -24.33 -7.35
CA GLY A 94 7.78 -23.97 -6.51
C GLY A 94 9.04 -23.69 -7.33
N HIS A 95 9.79 -22.67 -6.94
CA HIS A 95 11.00 -22.23 -7.63
C HIS A 95 12.10 -21.89 -6.62
N ARG A 96 13.37 -22.21 -6.93
CA ARG A 96 14.54 -21.77 -6.18
C ARG A 96 15.23 -20.65 -6.95
N ASP A 97 15.28 -19.46 -6.38
CA ASP A 97 15.96 -18.30 -6.97
C ASP A 97 17.47 -18.46 -6.79
N THR A 98 18.11 -19.28 -7.63
CA THR A 98 19.53 -19.67 -7.50
C THR A 98 20.51 -18.50 -7.64
N HIS A 99 20.06 -17.37 -8.21
CA HIS A 99 20.83 -16.14 -8.31
C HIS A 99 20.96 -15.39 -6.98
N LEU A 100 20.15 -15.75 -5.97
CA LEU A 100 20.22 -15.24 -4.60
C LEU A 100 20.97 -16.21 -3.66
N GLN A 101 21.65 -17.24 -4.16
CA GLN A 101 22.34 -18.20 -3.31
C GLN A 101 23.51 -17.53 -2.56
N MET A 102 23.49 -17.55 -1.23
CA MET A 102 24.61 -17.06 -0.41
C MET A 102 25.46 -18.22 0.09
N ASP A 103 26.70 -18.33 -0.39
CA ASP A 103 27.66 -19.36 0.00
C ASP A 103 28.59 -18.91 1.15
N ASN A 104 29.20 -19.88 1.85
CA ASN A 104 30.15 -19.66 2.96
C ASN A 104 29.57 -18.89 4.18
N VAL A 105 28.25 -18.87 4.32
CA VAL A 105 27.50 -18.21 5.41
C VAL A 105 27.66 -18.98 6.73
N CYS A 106 27.74 -18.26 7.86
CA CYS A 106 27.79 -18.85 9.20
C CYS A 106 26.47 -18.69 9.95
N ILE A 107 25.85 -19.80 10.35
CA ILE A 107 24.65 -19.84 11.21
C ILE A 107 24.91 -20.80 12.38
N ARG A 108 24.66 -20.35 13.62
CA ARG A 108 24.83 -21.15 14.85
C ARG A 108 26.17 -21.91 14.93
N GLY A 109 27.26 -21.28 14.47
CA GLY A 109 28.61 -21.85 14.47
C GLY A 109 28.89 -22.88 13.34
N ARG A 110 27.92 -23.18 12.47
CA ARG A 110 28.10 -24.01 11.28
C ARG A 110 28.26 -23.15 10.03
N ARG A 111 29.10 -23.61 9.10
CA ARG A 111 29.39 -22.97 7.81
C ARG A 111 28.65 -23.68 6.68
N GLY A 112 27.96 -22.93 5.82
CA GLY A 112 27.09 -23.51 4.80
C GLY A 112 26.63 -22.53 3.72
N THR A 113 25.57 -22.93 3.03
CA THR A 113 24.94 -22.18 1.94
C THR A 113 23.49 -21.89 2.28
N LEU A 114 23.02 -20.66 2.05
CA LEU A 114 21.60 -20.32 2.09
C LEU A 114 20.97 -20.45 0.70
N HIS A 115 19.87 -21.19 0.64
CA HIS A 115 19.04 -21.40 -0.55
C HIS A 115 17.67 -20.74 -0.36
N PHE A 116 17.22 -19.99 -1.37
CA PHE A 116 16.02 -19.17 -1.34
C PHE A 116 14.95 -19.74 -2.28
N ILE A 117 13.81 -20.15 -1.71
CA ILE A 117 12.76 -20.91 -2.40
C ILE A 117 11.40 -20.24 -2.21
N ARG A 118 10.61 -20.09 -3.28
CA ARG A 118 9.26 -19.50 -3.25
C ARG A 118 8.22 -20.39 -3.92
N PHE A 119 6.97 -20.26 -3.50
CA PHE A 119 5.79 -20.82 -4.17
C PHE A 119 4.53 -20.00 -3.85
N PRO A 120 3.47 -20.02 -4.70
CA PRO A 120 2.21 -19.35 -4.41
C PRO A 120 1.54 -19.91 -3.15
N THR A 121 1.00 -19.05 -2.28
CA THR A 121 0.39 -19.50 -1.01
C THR A 121 -0.90 -20.31 -1.21
N SER A 122 -1.53 -20.20 -2.39
CA SER A 122 -2.61 -21.11 -2.83
C SER A 122 -2.15 -22.57 -2.93
N GLU A 123 -0.88 -22.80 -3.23
CA GLU A 123 -0.28 -24.12 -3.45
C GLU A 123 0.16 -24.82 -2.14
N MET A 124 -0.22 -24.29 -0.98
CA MET A 124 0.20 -24.83 0.32
C MET A 124 -0.18 -26.31 0.50
N GLY A 125 -1.35 -26.75 0.01
CA GLY A 125 -1.72 -28.17 0.02
C GLY A 125 -0.78 -29.05 -0.81
N ASN A 126 -0.30 -28.56 -1.96
CA ASN A 126 0.69 -29.25 -2.79
C ASN A 126 2.05 -29.30 -2.11
N PHE A 127 2.44 -28.23 -1.39
CA PHE A 127 3.65 -28.22 -0.55
C PHE A 127 3.56 -29.23 0.60
N LEU A 128 2.43 -29.30 1.32
CA LEU A 128 2.24 -30.24 2.44
C LEU A 128 2.22 -31.70 1.96
N ALA A 129 1.55 -31.98 0.84
CA ALA A 129 1.58 -33.29 0.20
C ALA A 129 3.01 -33.69 -0.23
N LEU A 130 3.78 -32.74 -0.80
CA LEU A 130 5.19 -32.96 -1.14
C LEU A 130 6.03 -33.23 0.11
N ALA A 131 5.91 -32.41 1.16
CA ALA A 131 6.63 -32.57 2.42
C ALA A 131 6.34 -33.92 3.10
N ARG A 132 5.08 -34.39 3.07
CA ARG A 132 4.70 -35.75 3.47
C ARG A 132 5.41 -36.81 2.62
N SER A 133 5.33 -36.70 1.29
CA SER A 133 5.92 -37.67 0.35
C SER A 133 7.45 -37.77 0.42
N LYS A 134 8.13 -36.70 0.86
CA LYS A 134 9.59 -36.65 1.05
C LYS A 134 10.04 -36.97 2.48
N GLY A 135 9.10 -37.30 3.38
CA GLY A 135 9.42 -37.69 4.76
C GLY A 135 9.89 -36.54 5.66
N MET A 136 9.62 -35.28 5.31
CA MET A 136 10.01 -34.13 6.14
C MET A 136 9.34 -34.18 7.52
N ALA A 137 8.10 -34.69 7.55
CA ALA A 137 7.32 -35.02 8.75
C ALA A 137 8.04 -35.95 9.75
N ASN A 138 8.93 -36.83 9.27
CA ASN A 138 9.63 -37.82 10.10
C ASN A 138 10.93 -37.25 10.70
N LEU A 139 11.30 -36.02 10.34
CA LEU A 139 12.57 -35.40 10.68
C LEU A 139 12.41 -34.16 11.55
N VAL A 140 11.48 -33.27 11.16
CA VAL A 140 11.31 -31.95 11.80
C VAL A 140 9.96 -31.90 12.49
N THR A 141 9.97 -31.95 13.82
CA THR A 141 8.75 -31.84 14.65
C THR A 141 8.21 -30.42 14.76
N THR A 142 9.05 -29.40 14.52
CA THR A 142 8.69 -27.98 14.59
C THR A 142 9.41 -27.19 13.51
N VAL A 143 8.67 -26.49 12.65
CA VAL A 143 9.21 -25.56 11.64
C VAL A 143 9.08 -24.13 12.15
N CYS A 144 10.06 -23.27 11.88
CA CYS A 144 9.97 -21.84 12.17
C CYS A 144 9.19 -21.15 11.04
N ALA A 145 8.07 -20.51 11.39
CA ALA A 145 7.21 -19.83 10.43
C ALA A 145 6.84 -18.41 10.88
N THR A 146 6.72 -17.50 9.92
CA THR A 146 6.24 -16.13 10.10
C THR A 146 5.26 -15.76 8.98
N GLY A 147 4.75 -14.53 9.03
CA GLY A 147 3.67 -14.04 8.17
C GLY A 147 2.30 -14.56 8.59
N GLY A 148 1.24 -13.86 8.19
CA GLY A 148 -0.15 -14.21 8.56
C GLY A 148 -0.56 -15.66 8.22
N GLY A 149 0.07 -16.28 7.23
CA GLY A 149 -0.15 -17.68 6.88
C GLY A 149 0.35 -18.68 7.93
N ALA A 150 1.34 -18.32 8.76
CA ALA A 150 1.81 -19.18 9.86
C ALA A 150 0.71 -19.45 10.90
N TYR A 151 -0.24 -18.52 11.04
CA TYR A 151 -1.46 -18.72 11.85
C TYR A 151 -2.53 -19.47 11.05
N LYS A 152 -2.76 -19.07 9.78
CA LYS A 152 -3.81 -19.67 8.92
C LYS A 152 -3.64 -21.18 8.70
N PHE A 153 -2.40 -21.64 8.48
CA PHE A 153 -2.11 -23.02 8.08
C PHE A 153 -1.56 -23.91 9.20
N GLU A 154 -1.47 -23.43 10.44
CA GLU A 154 -0.95 -24.21 11.58
C GLU A 154 -1.67 -25.57 11.73
N ASN A 155 -3.00 -25.58 11.63
CA ASN A 155 -3.80 -26.81 11.68
C ASN A 155 -3.51 -27.74 10.49
N ASN A 156 -3.27 -27.20 9.28
CA ASN A 156 -2.88 -28.00 8.11
C ASN A 156 -1.50 -28.64 8.33
N PHE A 157 -0.48 -27.88 8.75
CA PHE A 157 0.83 -28.45 9.10
C PHE A 157 0.70 -29.54 10.17
N LYS A 158 -0.14 -29.33 11.18
CA LYS A 158 -0.29 -30.30 12.26
C LYS A 158 -1.07 -31.56 11.86
N GLN A 159 -2.12 -31.44 11.05
CA GLN A 159 -2.93 -32.58 10.60
C GLN A 159 -2.27 -33.34 9.44
N GLU A 160 -1.63 -32.63 8.51
CA GLU A 160 -1.16 -33.20 7.25
C GLU A 160 0.28 -33.71 7.28
N VAL A 161 1.14 -33.17 8.15
CA VAL A 161 2.55 -33.56 8.29
C VAL A 161 3.00 -33.71 9.75
N ASN A 162 2.11 -33.62 10.74
CA ASN A 162 2.40 -33.68 12.18
C ASN A 162 3.41 -32.63 12.70
N MET A 163 3.72 -31.61 11.88
CA MET A 163 4.67 -30.55 12.22
C MET A 163 3.96 -29.47 13.05
N ASN A 164 4.61 -28.99 14.10
CA ASN A 164 4.21 -27.77 14.79
C ASN A 164 4.79 -26.55 14.05
N LEU A 165 4.15 -25.38 14.15
CA LEU A 165 4.73 -24.12 13.70
C LEU A 165 5.19 -23.29 14.91
N ALA A 166 6.50 -23.05 15.02
CA ALA A 166 7.03 -22.01 15.88
C ALA A 166 6.77 -20.67 15.17
N LYS A 167 5.75 -19.95 15.63
CA LYS A 167 5.27 -18.70 15.01
C LYS A 167 6.05 -17.49 15.54
N PHE A 168 6.56 -16.67 14.63
CA PHE A 168 7.28 -15.42 14.92
C PHE A 168 6.62 -14.24 14.21
N ASP A 169 6.77 -13.01 14.75
CA ASP A 169 6.18 -11.81 14.15
C ASP A 169 6.76 -11.49 12.76
N GLU A 170 5.92 -11.00 11.85
CA GLU A 170 6.27 -10.73 10.45
C GLU A 170 7.27 -9.58 10.32
N LEU A 171 7.17 -8.55 11.17
CA LEU A 171 7.95 -7.32 11.08
C LEU A 171 9.29 -7.44 11.81
N ASP A 172 9.29 -8.08 12.98
CA ASP A 172 10.52 -8.48 13.69
C ASP A 172 11.37 -9.42 12.82
N SER A 173 10.76 -10.45 12.24
CA SER A 173 11.45 -11.39 11.34
C SER A 173 11.98 -10.68 10.09
N LEU A 174 11.21 -9.75 9.50
CA LEU A 174 11.65 -8.94 8.37
C LEU A 174 12.92 -8.13 8.71
N ILE A 175 12.90 -7.36 9.80
CA ILE A 175 14.02 -6.49 10.19
C ILE A 175 15.26 -7.33 10.55
N ARG A 176 15.13 -8.37 11.37
CA ARG A 176 16.27 -9.22 11.76
C ARG A 176 16.90 -9.94 10.57
N GLY A 177 16.09 -10.44 9.64
CA GLY A 177 16.60 -11.09 8.43
C GLY A 177 17.27 -10.12 7.47
N MET A 178 16.75 -8.90 7.34
CA MET A 178 17.31 -7.84 6.51
C MET A 178 18.70 -7.40 7.00
N LEU A 179 18.80 -7.05 8.29
CA LEU A 179 20.07 -6.65 8.92
C LEU A 179 21.12 -7.77 8.86
N TYR A 180 20.70 -9.04 9.00
CA TYR A 180 21.59 -10.19 8.86
C TYR A 180 22.15 -10.35 7.45
N ILE A 181 21.31 -10.24 6.40
CA ILE A 181 21.80 -10.36 5.02
C ILE A 181 22.73 -9.19 4.69
N GLU A 182 22.37 -7.94 5.03
CA GLU A 182 23.25 -6.77 4.80
C GLU A 182 24.64 -6.97 5.43
N THR A 183 24.70 -7.42 6.68
CA THR A 183 25.96 -7.71 7.39
C THR A 183 26.77 -8.85 6.75
N THR A 184 26.13 -9.69 5.92
CA THR A 184 26.73 -10.90 5.33
C THR A 184 27.00 -10.75 3.81
N ASN A 185 26.34 -9.82 3.13
CA ASN A 185 26.46 -9.54 1.70
C ASN A 185 26.83 -8.06 1.45
N PRO A 186 28.12 -7.73 1.20
CA PRO A 186 28.58 -6.36 0.98
C PRO A 186 28.01 -5.63 -0.26
N HIS A 187 27.15 -6.30 -1.04
CA HIS A 187 26.47 -5.75 -2.21
C HIS A 187 24.94 -5.89 -2.12
N GLU A 188 24.40 -6.08 -0.91
CA GLU A 188 22.95 -6.22 -0.69
C GLU A 188 22.21 -4.92 -1.02
N CYS A 189 22.62 -3.79 -0.43
CA CYS A 189 21.97 -2.51 -0.66
C CYS A 189 22.44 -1.83 -1.96
N TYR A 190 21.49 -1.29 -2.72
CA TYR A 190 21.74 -0.52 -3.93
C TYR A 190 20.67 0.56 -4.18
N TYR A 191 20.97 1.48 -5.09
CA TYR A 191 20.02 2.45 -5.64
C TYR A 191 20.12 2.55 -7.16
N TRP A 192 19.12 3.16 -7.79
CA TRP A 192 19.15 3.49 -9.22
C TRP A 192 19.55 4.96 -9.40
N SER A 193 20.74 5.22 -9.95
CA SER A 193 21.15 6.57 -10.36
C SER A 193 20.51 6.94 -11.70
N HIS A 194 20.08 8.18 -11.86
CA HIS A 194 19.39 8.70 -13.06
C HIS A 194 18.22 7.79 -13.52
N PRO A 195 17.21 7.54 -12.66
CA PRO A 195 16.18 6.53 -12.91
C PRO A 195 15.28 6.77 -14.14
N THR A 196 15.28 7.99 -14.70
CA THR A 196 14.48 8.41 -15.86
C THR A 196 15.25 8.60 -17.16
N ASP A 197 16.60 8.53 -17.15
CA ASP A 197 17.41 8.62 -18.36
C ASP A 197 18.01 7.26 -18.66
N ASP A 198 17.37 6.49 -19.55
CA ASP A 198 17.80 5.11 -19.86
C ASP A 198 19.24 4.99 -20.41
N ASN A 199 19.88 6.09 -20.84
CA ASN A 199 21.29 6.11 -21.24
C ASN A 199 22.26 6.28 -20.05
N LYS A 200 21.78 6.79 -18.92
CA LYS A 200 22.55 7.01 -17.67
C LYS A 200 22.06 6.17 -16.49
N CYS A 201 20.97 5.42 -16.70
CA CYS A 201 20.29 4.67 -15.65
C CYS A 201 21.12 3.46 -15.22
N GLN A 202 21.70 3.53 -14.02
CA GLN A 202 22.62 2.51 -13.52
C GLN A 202 22.23 2.07 -12.11
N LYS A 203 22.34 0.76 -11.86
CA LYS A 203 22.29 0.16 -10.53
C LYS A 203 23.64 0.38 -9.83
N VAL A 204 23.63 1.06 -8.70
CA VAL A 204 24.85 1.44 -7.96
C VAL A 204 24.75 0.91 -6.52
N PRO A 205 25.74 0.16 -6.02
CA PRO A 205 25.77 -0.28 -4.62
C PRO A 205 25.71 0.91 -3.64
N TYR A 206 25.14 0.68 -2.46
CA TYR A 206 24.99 1.66 -1.41
C TYR A 206 25.58 1.12 -0.10
N ASP A 207 26.38 1.93 0.60
CA ASP A 207 26.88 1.55 1.92
C ASP A 207 25.77 1.74 2.98
N PHE A 208 25.25 0.63 3.48
CA PHE A 208 24.20 0.60 4.50
C PHE A 208 24.72 0.14 5.88
N SER A 209 26.03 0.23 6.12
CA SER A 209 26.67 -0.20 7.38
C SER A 209 26.25 0.60 8.62
N GLU A 210 25.90 1.87 8.46
CA GLU A 210 25.28 2.72 9.50
C GLU A 210 23.80 3.02 9.16
N PRO A 211 22.87 2.04 9.25
CA PRO A 211 21.57 2.14 8.58
C PRO A 211 20.58 3.12 9.25
N TYR A 212 20.71 3.36 10.56
CA TYR A 212 19.68 4.07 11.35
C TYR A 212 19.83 5.60 11.33
N PRO A 213 18.73 6.37 11.30
CA PRO A 213 17.36 5.93 11.03
C PRO A 213 17.13 5.68 9.53
N PHE A 214 16.20 4.78 9.22
CA PHE A 214 15.69 4.53 7.87
C PHE A 214 14.19 4.20 7.88
N LEU A 215 13.55 4.38 6.73
CA LEU A 215 12.15 4.02 6.51
C LEU A 215 12.09 2.72 5.71
N LEU A 216 11.46 1.69 6.26
CA LEU A 216 11.29 0.39 5.60
C LEU A 216 9.88 0.28 5.01
N VAL A 217 9.79 0.10 3.69
CA VAL A 217 8.55 -0.03 2.93
C VAL A 217 8.46 -1.45 2.37
N ASN A 218 7.74 -2.33 3.07
CA ASN A 218 7.56 -3.72 2.67
C ASN A 218 6.34 -3.87 1.76
N ILE A 219 6.58 -4.08 0.46
CA ILE A 219 5.57 -4.23 -0.59
C ILE A 219 5.30 -5.72 -0.84
N GLY A 220 4.41 -6.29 -0.02
CA GLY A 220 3.86 -7.62 -0.19
C GLY A 220 2.52 -7.60 -0.95
N SER A 221 1.58 -8.43 -0.49
CA SER A 221 0.20 -8.42 -1.00
C SER A 221 -0.48 -7.06 -0.77
N GLY A 222 -0.31 -6.50 0.44
CA GLY A 222 -0.48 -5.08 0.76
C GLY A 222 0.88 -4.48 1.19
N VAL A 223 0.88 -3.27 1.75
CA VAL A 223 2.11 -2.55 2.13
C VAL A 223 2.11 -2.18 3.61
N SER A 224 3.23 -2.43 4.29
CA SER A 224 3.51 -1.91 5.63
C SER A 224 4.73 -0.97 5.58
N ILE A 225 4.62 0.16 6.28
CA ILE A 225 5.65 1.20 6.34
C ILE A 225 6.09 1.36 7.79
N LEU A 226 7.40 1.26 8.02
CA LEU A 226 8.01 1.30 9.35
C LEU A 226 9.10 2.36 9.40
N ALA A 227 9.14 3.13 10.49
CA ALA A 227 10.33 3.90 10.86
C ALA A 227 11.19 3.04 11.78
N VAL A 228 12.46 2.87 11.44
CA VAL A 228 13.42 2.02 12.15
C VAL A 228 14.55 2.89 12.68
N TYR A 229 14.71 2.92 14.00
CA TYR A 229 15.69 3.75 14.72
C TYR A 229 16.80 2.92 15.39
N GLY A 230 16.62 1.61 15.49
CA GLY A 230 17.62 0.66 15.98
C GLY A 230 17.16 -0.80 15.76
N PRO A 231 18.01 -1.80 16.07
CA PRO A 231 17.72 -3.21 15.78
C PRO A 231 16.41 -3.73 16.40
N GLU A 232 16.05 -3.23 17.58
CA GLU A 232 14.82 -3.57 18.31
C GLU A 232 13.97 -2.32 18.62
N ASN A 233 14.26 -1.19 17.95
CA ASN A 233 13.53 0.07 18.09
C ASN A 233 12.97 0.50 16.74
N TYR A 234 11.70 0.15 16.49
CA TYR A 234 10.97 0.51 15.28
C TYR A 234 9.47 0.65 15.57
N LYS A 235 8.77 1.40 14.72
CA LYS A 235 7.31 1.54 14.75
C LYS A 235 6.71 1.41 13.35
N ARG A 236 5.61 0.65 13.22
CA ARG A 236 4.81 0.62 11.99
C ARG A 236 3.94 1.87 11.90
N ILE A 237 4.47 2.91 11.28
CA ILE A 237 3.83 4.24 11.19
C ILE A 237 2.63 4.28 10.24
N SER A 238 2.61 3.44 9.20
CA SER A 238 1.62 3.51 8.13
C SER A 238 1.55 2.22 7.30
N GLY A 239 0.71 2.22 6.28
CA GLY A 239 0.61 1.19 5.26
C GLY A 239 -0.58 1.44 4.32
N THR A 240 -0.66 0.67 3.25
CA THR A 240 -1.79 0.73 2.30
C THR A 240 -2.20 -0.68 1.89
N SER A 241 -3.49 -0.88 1.63
CA SER A 241 -4.00 -2.11 1.01
C SER A 241 -3.67 -2.19 -0.48
N LEU A 242 -3.29 -1.07 -1.11
CA LEU A 242 -2.89 -0.96 -2.51
C LEU A 242 -1.44 -1.43 -2.70
N GLY A 243 -1.24 -2.74 -2.68
CA GLY A 243 0.08 -3.38 -2.81
C GLY A 243 0.21 -4.27 -4.05
N GLY A 244 1.20 -5.16 -4.05
CA GLY A 244 1.46 -6.08 -5.17
C GLY A 244 0.31 -7.07 -5.43
N GLY A 245 -0.50 -7.37 -4.41
CA GLY A 245 -1.73 -8.15 -4.57
C GLY A 245 -2.83 -7.38 -5.31
N THR A 246 -2.89 -6.06 -5.14
CA THR A 246 -3.79 -5.18 -5.91
C THR A 246 -3.35 -5.06 -7.35
N PHE A 247 -2.05 -4.86 -7.60
CA PHE A 247 -1.48 -4.89 -8.95
C PHE A 247 -1.83 -6.20 -9.67
N LEU A 248 -1.47 -7.34 -9.07
CA LEU A 248 -1.72 -8.65 -9.70
C LEU A 248 -3.23 -8.89 -9.90
N GLY A 249 -4.06 -8.65 -8.89
CA GLY A 249 -5.51 -8.84 -8.99
C GLY A 249 -6.17 -7.99 -10.07
N LEU A 250 -5.78 -6.71 -10.21
CA LEU A 250 -6.27 -5.84 -11.28
C LEU A 250 -5.74 -6.27 -12.65
N CYS A 251 -4.46 -6.66 -12.77
CA CYS A 251 -3.91 -7.19 -14.02
C CYS A 251 -4.65 -8.47 -14.46
N CYS A 252 -4.94 -9.41 -13.54
CA CYS A 252 -5.74 -10.59 -13.84
C CYS A 252 -7.12 -10.22 -14.39
N LEU A 253 -7.82 -9.27 -13.75
CA LEU A 253 -9.16 -8.82 -14.17
C LEU A 253 -9.16 -8.03 -15.50
N LEU A 254 -8.16 -7.18 -15.73
CA LEU A 254 -8.10 -6.27 -16.89
C LEU A 254 -7.46 -6.92 -18.13
N THR A 255 -6.59 -7.92 -17.94
CA THR A 255 -5.80 -8.53 -19.03
C THR A 255 -6.03 -10.03 -19.20
N GLY A 256 -6.48 -10.73 -18.15
CA GLY A 256 -6.58 -12.19 -18.14
C GLY A 256 -5.26 -12.92 -17.89
N CYS A 257 -4.19 -12.21 -17.46
CA CYS A 257 -2.96 -12.85 -17.01
C CYS A 257 -3.19 -13.68 -15.73
N ASN A 258 -2.35 -14.68 -15.51
CA ASN A 258 -2.51 -15.68 -14.44
C ASN A 258 -1.31 -15.69 -13.47
N THR A 259 -0.17 -15.13 -13.86
CA THR A 259 1.04 -15.06 -13.03
C THR A 259 1.54 -13.63 -12.84
N PHE A 260 2.37 -13.41 -11.82
CA PHE A 260 3.00 -12.12 -11.57
C PHE A 260 4.04 -11.78 -12.65
N GLU A 261 4.86 -12.76 -13.02
CA GLU A 261 5.83 -12.69 -14.11
C GLU A 261 5.18 -12.25 -15.44
N GLU A 262 4.06 -12.87 -15.84
CA GLU A 262 3.27 -12.50 -17.02
C GLU A 262 2.69 -11.07 -16.93
N ALA A 263 2.25 -10.64 -15.74
CA ALA A 263 1.76 -9.28 -15.53
C ALA A 263 2.86 -8.22 -15.67
N ILE A 264 4.10 -8.52 -15.25
CA ILE A 264 5.28 -7.66 -15.43
C ILE A 264 5.74 -7.66 -16.90
N GLU A 265 5.70 -8.80 -17.59
CA GLU A 265 5.99 -8.89 -19.03
C GLU A 265 5.01 -8.04 -19.85
N LEU A 266 3.70 -8.16 -19.60
CA LEU A 266 2.67 -7.31 -20.22
C LEU A 266 2.89 -5.83 -19.91
N ALA A 267 3.22 -5.47 -18.67
CA ALA A 267 3.50 -4.09 -18.29
C ALA A 267 4.77 -3.54 -18.96
N THR A 268 5.77 -4.38 -19.22
CA THR A 268 7.03 -3.98 -19.88
C THR A 268 6.77 -3.52 -21.31
N GLY A 269 5.93 -4.25 -22.06
CA GLY A 269 5.54 -3.91 -23.43
C GLY A 269 4.41 -2.88 -23.59
N GLY A 270 3.97 -2.22 -22.51
CA GLY A 270 2.82 -1.31 -22.50
C GLY A 270 3.15 0.17 -22.32
N ASP A 271 2.19 1.03 -22.65
CA ASP A 271 2.24 2.49 -22.53
C ASP A 271 1.04 3.01 -21.70
N ASN A 272 1.31 3.50 -20.48
CA ASN A 272 0.25 4.00 -19.60
C ASN A 272 -0.34 5.35 -20.04
N THR A 273 0.32 6.11 -20.93
CA THR A 273 -0.18 7.42 -21.39
C THR A 273 -1.43 7.33 -22.28
N ARG A 274 -1.83 6.10 -22.64
CA ARG A 274 -3.08 5.77 -23.35
C ARG A 274 -4.25 5.50 -22.40
N VAL A 275 -3.96 5.32 -21.12
CA VAL A 275 -4.89 4.87 -20.07
C VAL A 275 -5.07 5.96 -19.00
N ASP A 276 -3.95 6.48 -18.51
CA ASP A 276 -3.87 7.58 -17.55
C ASP A 276 -4.10 8.92 -18.22
N LYS A 277 -4.76 9.85 -17.53
CA LYS A 277 -4.84 11.25 -17.95
C LYS A 277 -3.69 12.05 -17.35
N LEU A 278 -2.93 12.72 -18.21
CA LEU A 278 -1.76 13.51 -17.85
C LEU A 278 -2.14 14.97 -17.59
N VAL A 279 -1.25 15.77 -16.98
CA VAL A 279 -1.48 17.20 -16.75
C VAL A 279 -1.69 17.95 -18.07
N LYS A 280 -0.95 17.61 -19.12
CA LYS A 280 -1.11 18.21 -20.47
C LYS A 280 -2.46 17.90 -21.13
N ASP A 281 -3.10 16.78 -20.78
CA ASP A 281 -4.45 16.43 -21.27
C ASP A 281 -5.56 17.28 -20.62
N ILE A 282 -5.22 18.10 -19.62
CA ILE A 282 -6.11 19.01 -18.90
C ILE A 282 -5.75 20.47 -19.19
N TYR A 283 -4.45 20.80 -19.17
CA TYR A 283 -3.94 22.17 -19.26
C TYR A 283 -3.28 22.53 -20.60
N GLY A 284 -3.14 21.58 -21.53
CA GLY A 284 -2.44 21.78 -22.82
C GLY A 284 -0.90 21.83 -22.72
N GLY A 285 -0.35 21.68 -21.51
CA GLY A 285 1.08 21.74 -21.20
C GLY A 285 1.33 21.57 -19.70
N ASP A 286 2.39 22.19 -19.18
CA ASP A 286 2.69 22.23 -17.74
C ASP A 286 1.68 23.07 -16.95
N TYR A 287 1.33 22.65 -15.74
CA TYR A 287 0.59 23.48 -14.79
C TYR A 287 1.56 24.32 -13.94
N GLY A 288 2.09 25.35 -14.60
CA GLY A 288 3.16 26.23 -14.09
C GLY A 288 3.00 26.77 -12.66
N PRO A 289 1.83 27.26 -12.21
CA PRO A 289 1.68 27.87 -10.87
C PRO A 289 2.04 26.97 -9.68
N PHE A 290 2.02 25.65 -9.86
CA PHE A 290 2.41 24.66 -8.85
C PHE A 290 3.58 23.77 -9.31
N GLY A 291 4.19 24.08 -10.46
CA GLY A 291 5.34 23.35 -11.00
C GLY A 291 5.06 21.89 -11.37
N LEU A 292 3.84 21.54 -11.78
CA LEU A 292 3.49 20.18 -12.22
C LEU A 292 3.74 20.03 -13.74
N PRO A 293 4.66 19.16 -14.19
CA PRO A 293 4.96 18.98 -15.61
C PRO A 293 3.79 18.34 -16.37
N GLY A 294 3.67 18.66 -17.66
CA GLY A 294 2.60 18.17 -18.53
C GLY A 294 2.56 16.65 -18.66
N ASP A 295 3.71 15.98 -18.57
CA ASP A 295 3.83 14.51 -18.62
C ASP A 295 3.53 13.80 -17.29
N LEU A 296 3.27 14.55 -16.20
CA LEU A 296 2.86 13.96 -14.93
C LEU A 296 1.43 13.38 -15.04
N VAL A 297 1.20 12.20 -14.45
CA VAL A 297 -0.15 11.63 -14.32
C VAL A 297 -1.00 12.49 -13.37
N ALA A 298 -2.05 13.11 -13.91
CA ALA A 298 -3.04 13.88 -13.16
C ALA A 298 -4.20 13.01 -12.65
N SER A 299 -4.56 11.95 -13.40
CA SER A 299 -5.59 10.99 -13.01
C SER A 299 -5.31 9.61 -13.62
N SER A 300 -4.88 8.67 -12.78
CA SER A 300 -4.72 7.26 -13.14
C SER A 300 -6.00 6.68 -13.73
N PHE A 301 -5.89 5.94 -14.84
CA PHE A 301 -7.02 5.44 -15.65
C PHE A 301 -8.00 6.53 -16.16
N GLY A 302 -7.64 7.82 -16.05
CA GLY A 302 -8.52 8.96 -16.32
C GLY A 302 -8.99 9.13 -17.76
N GLN A 303 -8.44 8.38 -18.73
CA GLN A 303 -8.96 8.32 -20.11
C GLN A 303 -10.02 7.22 -20.30
N MET A 304 -10.09 6.24 -19.39
CA MET A 304 -10.95 5.06 -19.52
C MET A 304 -12.43 5.33 -19.26
N ASN A 305 -12.83 6.59 -19.03
CA ASN A 305 -14.23 6.99 -19.12
C ASN A 305 -14.74 7.05 -20.58
N SER A 306 -13.87 7.35 -21.55
CA SER A 306 -14.22 7.35 -22.98
C SER A 306 -14.33 5.92 -23.53
N LYS A 307 -15.45 5.62 -24.22
CA LYS A 307 -15.65 4.34 -24.91
C LYS A 307 -14.66 4.13 -26.06
N GLU A 308 -14.31 5.20 -26.76
CA GLU A 308 -13.32 5.18 -27.84
C GLU A 308 -11.93 4.80 -27.32
N ARG A 309 -11.46 5.48 -26.26
CA ARG A 309 -10.16 5.17 -25.63
C ARG A 309 -10.14 3.74 -25.07
N ARG A 310 -11.21 3.28 -24.42
CA ARG A 310 -11.33 1.88 -23.97
C ARG A 310 -11.26 0.85 -25.10
N ASN A 311 -11.70 1.20 -26.32
CA ASN A 311 -11.62 0.31 -27.48
C ASN A 311 -10.23 0.31 -28.14
N ALA A 312 -9.37 1.30 -27.84
CA ALA A 312 -8.07 1.49 -28.48
C ALA A 312 -6.86 1.03 -27.64
N VAL A 313 -7.03 0.85 -26.31
CA VAL A 313 -5.95 0.39 -25.42
C VAL A 313 -5.71 -1.11 -25.52
N SER A 314 -4.43 -1.49 -25.40
CA SER A 314 -4.02 -2.90 -25.32
C SER A 314 -4.04 -3.43 -23.88
N LYS A 315 -3.93 -4.76 -23.74
CA LYS A 315 -3.74 -5.42 -22.44
C LYS A 315 -2.44 -4.96 -21.76
N GLN A 316 -1.41 -4.74 -22.56
CA GLN A 316 -0.09 -4.26 -22.14
C GLN A 316 -0.21 -2.85 -21.54
N ASP A 317 -0.92 -1.94 -22.21
CA ASP A 317 -1.17 -0.57 -21.73
C ASP A 317 -1.90 -0.58 -20.37
N LEU A 318 -2.91 -1.44 -20.22
CA LEU A 318 -3.63 -1.62 -18.95
C LEU A 318 -2.74 -2.21 -17.84
N ALA A 319 -1.86 -3.17 -18.16
CA ALA A 319 -0.90 -3.70 -17.21
C ALA A 319 0.11 -2.62 -16.76
N ARG A 320 0.66 -1.84 -17.70
CA ARG A 320 1.58 -0.74 -17.41
C ARG A 320 0.93 0.36 -16.58
N ALA A 321 -0.30 0.75 -16.88
CA ALA A 321 -1.05 1.73 -16.09
C ALA A 321 -1.37 1.23 -14.69
N THR A 322 -1.69 -0.06 -14.53
CA THR A 322 -1.86 -0.69 -13.21
C THR A 322 -0.55 -0.63 -12.41
N LEU A 323 0.58 -0.99 -13.04
CA LEU A 323 1.90 -0.98 -12.41
C LEU A 323 2.31 0.43 -11.97
N VAL A 324 2.20 1.42 -12.87
CA VAL A 324 2.53 2.83 -12.61
C VAL A 324 1.64 3.40 -11.50
N THR A 325 0.34 3.13 -11.53
CA THR A 325 -0.62 3.65 -10.54
C THR A 325 -0.33 3.12 -9.13
N ILE A 326 -0.14 1.81 -8.97
CA ILE A 326 0.19 1.22 -7.67
C ILE A 326 1.56 1.71 -7.17
N THR A 327 2.56 1.73 -8.04
CA THR A 327 3.92 2.17 -7.69
C THR A 327 3.97 3.63 -7.25
N ASN A 328 3.37 4.54 -8.02
CA ASN A 328 3.35 5.96 -7.69
C ASN A 328 2.53 6.26 -6.43
N ASN A 329 1.47 5.49 -6.16
CA ASN A 329 0.72 5.60 -4.90
C ASN A 329 1.61 5.21 -3.69
N ILE A 330 2.31 4.08 -3.78
CA ILE A 330 3.24 3.62 -2.73
C ILE A 330 4.37 4.64 -2.53
N GLY A 331 4.98 5.14 -3.61
CA GLY A 331 6.01 6.17 -3.56
C GLY A 331 5.52 7.47 -2.90
N SER A 332 4.33 7.95 -3.25
CA SER A 332 3.74 9.14 -2.65
C SER A 332 3.51 8.97 -1.14
N ILE A 333 2.95 7.83 -0.71
CA ILE A 333 2.73 7.54 0.72
C ILE A 333 4.07 7.41 1.46
N ALA A 334 5.04 6.68 0.89
CA ALA A 334 6.38 6.54 1.46
C ALA A 334 7.09 7.89 1.65
N ARG A 335 7.02 8.79 0.65
CA ARG A 335 7.57 10.16 0.73
C ARG A 335 6.88 10.99 1.82
N MET A 336 5.55 10.94 1.92
CA MET A 336 4.83 11.64 3.00
C MET A 336 5.22 11.13 4.40
N CYS A 337 5.36 9.81 4.55
CA CYS A 337 5.84 9.19 5.78
C CYS A 337 7.29 9.59 6.11
N ALA A 338 8.18 9.57 5.12
CA ALA A 338 9.58 9.97 5.24
C ALA A 338 9.74 11.43 5.69
N VAL A 339 8.95 12.35 5.11
CA VAL A 339 8.94 13.77 5.51
C VAL A 339 8.44 13.93 6.95
N ASN A 340 7.35 13.24 7.33
CA ASN A 340 6.76 13.36 8.67
C ASN A 340 7.70 12.85 9.78
N GLU A 341 8.40 11.73 9.52
CA GLU A 341 9.36 11.14 10.46
C GLU A 341 10.77 11.75 10.38
N LYS A 342 11.01 12.66 9.43
CA LYS A 342 12.32 13.30 9.17
C LYS A 342 13.43 12.28 8.82
N ILE A 343 13.11 11.35 7.91
CA ILE A 343 14.01 10.27 7.47
C ILE A 343 14.26 10.40 5.97
N GLU A 344 15.53 10.44 5.55
CA GLU A 344 15.93 10.64 4.14
C GLU A 344 16.16 9.32 3.36
N ARG A 345 16.47 8.23 4.09
CA ARG A 345 16.73 6.89 3.52
C ARG A 345 15.45 6.06 3.52
N VAL A 346 14.94 5.72 2.33
CA VAL A 346 13.72 4.91 2.17
C VAL A 346 14.07 3.59 1.49
N VAL A 347 14.10 2.50 2.26
CA VAL A 347 14.39 1.15 1.79
C VAL A 347 13.09 0.48 1.35
N PHE A 348 12.99 0.14 0.08
CA PHE A 348 11.86 -0.58 -0.50
C PHE A 348 12.20 -2.06 -0.63
N VAL A 349 11.37 -2.92 -0.04
CA VAL A 349 11.52 -4.37 -0.01
C VAL A 349 10.20 -5.05 -0.39
N GLY A 350 10.21 -6.37 -0.54
CA GLY A 350 9.04 -7.18 -0.81
C GLY A 350 8.92 -7.67 -2.25
N ASN A 351 8.25 -8.81 -2.42
CA ASN A 351 8.20 -9.58 -3.66
C ASN A 351 7.41 -8.91 -4.82
N PHE A 352 6.84 -7.71 -4.62
CA PHE A 352 6.35 -6.87 -5.73
C PHE A 352 7.49 -6.29 -6.58
N LEU A 353 8.69 -6.16 -6.01
CA LEU A 353 9.86 -5.65 -6.74
C LEU A 353 10.59 -6.74 -7.53
N ARG A 354 10.23 -8.03 -7.32
CA ARG A 354 10.81 -9.18 -8.02
C ARG A 354 10.73 -9.01 -9.52
N VAL A 355 11.89 -9.09 -10.17
CA VAL A 355 12.06 -8.91 -11.64
C VAL A 355 11.38 -7.66 -12.20
N ASN A 356 11.16 -6.63 -11.37
CA ASN A 356 10.36 -5.44 -11.69
C ASN A 356 11.20 -4.15 -11.57
N PRO A 357 12.21 -3.96 -12.46
CA PRO A 357 13.03 -2.75 -12.47
C PRO A 357 12.22 -1.51 -12.83
N ILE A 358 11.08 -1.66 -13.52
CA ILE A 358 10.17 -0.56 -13.84
C ILE A 358 9.67 0.10 -12.55
N SER A 359 9.19 -0.69 -11.58
CA SER A 359 8.73 -0.13 -10.31
C SER A 359 9.88 0.39 -9.45
N MET A 360 11.06 -0.24 -9.48
CA MET A 360 12.24 0.30 -8.78
C MET A 360 12.65 1.67 -9.33
N LYS A 361 12.76 1.83 -10.66
CA LYS A 361 13.05 3.12 -11.31
C LYS A 361 11.99 4.16 -10.99
N LEU A 362 10.70 3.81 -11.03
CA LEU A 362 9.60 4.72 -10.68
C LEU A 362 9.63 5.14 -9.21
N LEU A 363 9.94 4.25 -8.27
CA LEU A 363 10.11 4.60 -6.85
C LEU A 363 11.34 5.49 -6.63
N ALA A 364 12.46 5.21 -7.31
CA ALA A 364 13.66 6.05 -7.26
C ALA A 364 13.38 7.46 -7.80
N TYR A 365 12.72 7.56 -8.95
CA TYR A 365 12.26 8.85 -9.50
C TYR A 365 11.28 9.56 -8.55
N ALA A 366 10.33 8.83 -7.96
CA ALA A 366 9.37 9.42 -7.03
C ALA A 366 10.01 9.94 -5.73
N MET A 367 11.06 9.28 -5.20
CA MET A 367 11.83 9.83 -4.08
C MET A 367 12.61 11.07 -4.52
N ASP A 368 13.41 10.95 -5.59
CA ASP A 368 14.30 12.02 -6.07
C ASP A 368 13.52 13.29 -6.48
N TYR A 369 12.58 13.16 -7.41
CA TYR A 369 11.81 14.27 -7.95
C TYR A 369 10.98 15.01 -6.89
N TRP A 370 10.19 14.28 -6.10
CA TRP A 370 9.32 14.90 -5.09
C TRP A 370 10.05 15.36 -3.83
N SER A 371 11.34 14.99 -3.63
CA SER A 371 12.18 15.52 -2.56
C SER A 371 13.15 16.63 -3.02
N LYS A 372 13.32 16.81 -4.34
CA LYS A 372 14.42 17.59 -4.94
C LYS A 372 15.81 17.02 -4.58
N GLY A 373 15.91 15.69 -4.60
CA GLY A 373 17.15 14.95 -4.37
C GLY A 373 17.57 14.75 -2.91
N THR A 374 16.74 15.15 -1.93
CA THR A 374 17.05 14.93 -0.50
C THR A 374 16.66 13.54 0.01
N MET A 375 15.85 12.78 -0.74
CA MET A 375 15.46 11.41 -0.38
C MET A 375 15.97 10.40 -1.40
N LYS A 376 16.54 9.29 -0.91
CA LYS A 376 17.00 8.18 -1.76
C LYS A 376 16.12 6.95 -1.56
N ALA A 377 15.63 6.40 -2.68
CA ALA A 377 15.10 5.04 -2.71
C ALA A 377 16.27 4.06 -2.71
N LEU A 378 16.31 3.22 -1.69
CA LEU A 378 17.24 2.10 -1.55
C LEU A 378 16.47 0.79 -1.79
N PHE A 379 17.15 -0.20 -2.32
CA PHE A 379 16.62 -1.53 -2.66
C PHE A 379 17.63 -2.59 -2.24
N LEU A 380 17.15 -3.82 -2.00
CA LEU A 380 17.97 -4.92 -1.49
C LEU A 380 17.85 -6.15 -2.40
N GLU A 381 18.96 -6.85 -2.69
CA GLU A 381 19.00 -7.99 -3.63
C GLU A 381 18.09 -9.16 -3.25
N HIS A 382 17.93 -9.47 -1.95
CA HIS A 382 17.09 -10.58 -1.49
C HIS A 382 15.60 -10.18 -1.33
N GLU A 383 15.23 -8.98 -1.78
CA GLU A 383 13.88 -8.47 -2.03
C GLU A 383 12.83 -8.75 -0.94
N GLY A 384 12.23 -9.94 -0.93
CA GLY A 384 11.17 -10.33 0.00
C GLY A 384 11.43 -11.64 0.74
N TYR A 385 12.68 -12.07 0.85
CA TYR A 385 13.08 -13.28 1.60
C TYR A 385 13.41 -13.01 3.07
N PHE A 386 13.61 -11.75 3.47
CA PHE A 386 14.09 -11.37 4.80
C PHE A 386 13.26 -11.95 5.96
N GLY A 387 11.92 -11.98 5.85
CA GLY A 387 11.05 -12.59 6.86
C GLY A 387 11.38 -14.06 7.13
N ALA A 388 11.63 -14.86 6.08
CA ALA A 388 12.03 -16.25 6.22
C ALA A 388 13.44 -16.40 6.82
N VAL A 389 14.36 -15.45 6.55
CA VAL A 389 15.72 -15.44 7.15
C VAL A 389 15.69 -15.07 8.63
N GLY A 390 14.98 -14.01 9.03
CA GLY A 390 14.84 -13.68 10.45
C GLY A 390 14.20 -14.82 11.24
N CYS A 391 13.19 -15.46 10.65
CA CYS A 391 12.54 -16.63 11.23
C CYS A 391 13.49 -17.84 11.40
N LEU A 392 14.38 -18.10 10.42
CA LEU A 392 15.43 -19.13 10.50
C LEU A 392 16.39 -18.90 11.67
N LEU A 393 16.71 -17.64 11.99
CA LEU A 393 17.69 -17.26 13.01
C LEU A 393 17.17 -17.44 14.45
N GLN A 394 15.87 -17.30 14.71
CA GLN A 394 15.32 -17.22 16.08
C GLN A 394 15.20 -18.55 16.87
N PHE A 395 15.39 -19.71 16.25
CA PHE A 395 15.22 -21.03 16.89
C PHE A 395 16.27 -21.41 17.96
N LYS A 396 15.83 -22.03 19.08
CA LYS A 396 16.63 -22.38 20.29
C LYS A 396 16.20 -23.67 21.07
N GLY A 397 15.85 -24.78 20.41
CA GLY A 397 15.14 -25.92 21.07
C GLY A 397 15.95 -26.88 21.98
N GLU A 398 15.26 -27.56 22.95
CA GLU A 398 15.81 -28.53 23.95
C GLU A 398 14.91 -29.79 24.20
N THR A 399 15.46 -30.90 24.78
CA THR A 399 14.76 -32.02 25.53
C THR A 399 15.75 -33.14 26.04
N LYS A 400 15.42 -33.97 27.07
CA LYS A 400 16.38 -34.81 27.92
C LYS A 400 16.03 -36.33 28.17
N GLY A 401 16.97 -37.19 28.67
CA GLY A 401 16.79 -38.64 29.08
C GLY A 401 17.99 -39.39 29.82
N PRO A 402 17.87 -40.68 30.34
CA PRO A 402 18.73 -41.31 31.45
C PRO A 402 19.42 -42.75 31.28
N LYS A 403 20.07 -43.39 32.33
CA LYS A 403 21.01 -44.63 32.34
C LYS A 403 21.00 -45.64 33.60
N LYS A 404 21.78 -46.79 33.67
CA LYS A 404 21.92 -47.90 34.77
C LYS A 404 23.28 -48.80 34.85
N ALA A 405 23.56 -49.72 35.86
CA ALA A 405 24.84 -50.57 36.14
C ALA A 405 24.82 -51.90 37.12
N LYS A 406 25.92 -52.74 37.40
CA LYS A 406 26.07 -53.97 38.40
C LYS A 406 27.48 -54.79 38.68
N ALA A 407 27.67 -55.82 39.64
CA ALA A 407 28.94 -56.67 40.06
C ALA A 407 28.88 -58.08 40.94
N ARG A 408 29.98 -58.89 41.33
CA ARG A 408 30.06 -60.23 42.20
C ARG A 408 31.45 -60.88 42.83
N ILE A 409 31.55 -62.10 43.54
CA ILE A 409 32.69 -62.77 44.42
C ILE A 409 32.71 -64.39 44.78
N LEU A 410 33.79 -65.13 45.33
CA LEU A 410 33.98 -66.45 46.22
C LEU A 410 35.29 -67.42 46.00
N ASP A 411 35.86 -68.58 46.61
CA ASP A 411 35.82 -69.69 47.74
C ASP A 411 37.21 -70.58 47.91
N GLY A 412 37.67 -71.73 48.61
CA GLY A 412 37.36 -72.98 49.52
C GLY A 412 38.58 -74.01 50.02
N ALA A 413 38.46 -75.26 50.69
CA ALA A 413 39.53 -76.26 51.33
C ALA A 413 39.23 -77.88 51.48
N ASP A 414 39.80 -79.02 52.13
CA ASP A 414 40.88 -79.62 53.12
C ASP A 414 41.05 -81.28 53.23
N THR A 415 41.94 -82.03 54.07
CA THR A 415 41.89 -83.47 54.78
C THR A 415 43.16 -84.52 55.05
N THR A 416 43.08 -85.76 55.76
CA THR A 416 44.17 -86.74 56.37
C THR A 416 43.98 -88.36 56.58
N LYS A 417 45.01 -89.28 56.93
CA LYS A 417 45.04 -90.64 57.75
C LYS A 417 46.09 -91.85 57.50
N MET A 418 46.59 -92.68 58.51
CA MET A 418 47.05 -94.17 58.43
C MET A 418 47.46 -95.02 59.75
N ASN A 419 48.11 -96.24 59.72
CA ASN A 419 48.04 -97.38 60.76
C ASN A 419 49.34 -98.24 61.16
N ARG A 420 49.19 -99.39 61.89
CA ARG A 420 50.08 -100.02 62.93
C ARG A 420 51.40 -100.73 62.60
N GLU A 421 51.61 -101.59 61.60
CA GLU A 421 52.92 -102.31 61.50
C GLU A 421 54.08 -101.36 61.12
N GLN A 422 53.71 -100.20 60.58
CA GLN A 422 54.61 -99.06 60.43
C GLN A 422 55.07 -98.49 61.79
N LEU A 423 54.33 -98.70 62.90
CA LEU A 423 54.57 -98.08 64.22
C LEU A 423 55.88 -98.49 64.90
N GLU A 424 56.51 -99.63 64.59
CA GLU A 424 57.76 -100.03 65.25
C GLU A 424 59.01 -99.50 64.52
N ILE A 425 58.99 -99.48 63.18
CA ILE A 425 59.98 -98.73 62.38
C ILE A 425 59.80 -97.23 62.61
N TYR A 426 58.54 -96.77 62.72
CA TYR A 426 58.21 -95.43 63.18
C TYR A 426 58.65 -95.21 64.63
N ALA A 427 58.60 -96.17 65.56
CA ALA A 427 59.07 -95.93 66.94
C ALA A 427 60.57 -95.62 67.02
N HIS A 428 61.40 -96.30 66.23
CA HIS A 428 62.82 -95.95 66.13
C HIS A 428 63.05 -94.63 65.38
N ARG A 429 62.32 -94.38 64.28
CA ARG A 429 62.34 -93.06 63.62
C ARG A 429 61.85 -91.95 64.55
N VAL A 430 60.88 -92.21 65.40
CA VAL A 430 60.27 -91.30 66.38
C VAL A 430 61.21 -91.06 67.55
N LEU A 431 62.17 -91.92 67.85
CA LEU A 431 63.24 -91.55 68.78
C LEU A 431 64.19 -90.52 68.16
N GLU A 432 64.63 -90.71 66.91
CA GLU A 432 65.41 -89.69 66.19
C GLU A 432 64.61 -88.41 65.90
N GLU A 433 63.32 -88.54 65.55
CA GLU A 433 62.39 -87.43 65.36
C GLU A 433 61.95 -86.82 66.70
N ILE A 434 62.06 -87.48 67.86
CA ILE A 434 61.86 -86.85 69.19
C ILE A 434 63.10 -86.08 69.63
N GLU A 435 64.30 -86.59 69.35
CA GLU A 435 65.53 -85.83 69.59
C GLU A 435 65.58 -84.60 68.67
N ARG A 436 65.23 -84.76 67.38
CA ARG A 436 65.12 -83.66 66.42
C ARG A 436 63.91 -82.75 66.71
N GLU A 437 62.74 -83.27 67.11
CA GLU A 437 61.63 -82.46 67.64
C GLU A 437 62.00 -81.77 68.94
N ARG A 438 62.98 -82.22 69.73
CA ARG A 438 63.42 -81.46 70.92
C ARG A 438 64.23 -80.24 70.55
N GLU A 439 65.13 -80.37 69.57
CA GLU A 439 65.87 -79.24 69.00
C GLU A 439 64.93 -78.30 68.25
N GLU A 440 64.10 -78.83 67.35
CA GLU A 440 63.07 -78.07 66.63
C GLU A 440 62.02 -77.47 67.56
N ARG A 441 61.56 -78.15 68.62
CA ARG A 441 60.63 -77.56 69.59
C ARG A 441 61.27 -76.44 70.38
N ASN A 442 62.54 -76.54 70.77
CA ASN A 442 63.24 -75.40 71.39
C ASN A 442 63.35 -74.22 70.42
N PHE A 443 63.67 -74.47 69.15
CA PHE A 443 63.71 -73.46 68.10
C PHE A 443 62.32 -72.83 67.84
N PHE A 444 61.29 -73.64 67.63
CA PHE A 444 59.90 -73.21 67.46
C PHE A 444 59.31 -72.57 68.72
N GLN A 445 59.80 -72.89 69.91
CA GLN A 445 59.38 -72.21 71.14
C GLN A 445 59.98 -70.81 71.20
N LEU A 446 61.25 -70.63 70.84
CA LEU A 446 61.88 -69.32 70.62
C LEU A 446 61.18 -68.51 69.51
N GLU A 447 60.90 -69.11 68.36
CA GLU A 447 60.18 -68.43 67.27
C GLU A 447 58.72 -68.12 67.62
N ARG A 448 57.99 -69.03 68.28
CA ARG A 448 56.63 -68.77 68.78
C ARG A 448 56.61 -67.61 69.76
N ASP A 449 57.57 -67.54 70.67
CA ASP A 449 57.59 -66.50 71.71
C ASP A 449 58.04 -65.14 71.12
N LYS A 450 58.91 -65.12 70.09
CA LYS A 450 59.14 -63.95 69.21
C LYS A 450 57.87 -63.52 68.48
N ILE A 451 57.19 -64.45 67.78
CA ILE A 451 55.96 -64.19 67.03
C ILE A 451 54.87 -63.65 67.94
N ARG A 452 54.76 -64.19 69.17
CA ARG A 452 53.86 -63.67 70.20
C ARG A 452 54.20 -62.24 70.60
N THR A 453 55.49 -61.93 70.81
CA THR A 453 55.92 -60.55 71.12
C THR A 453 55.60 -59.59 69.95
N TYR A 454 55.84 -60.01 68.70
CA TYR A 454 55.43 -59.24 67.52
C TYR A 454 53.91 -59.08 67.40
N TRP A 455 53.11 -60.09 67.75
CA TRP A 455 51.65 -60.01 67.76
C TRP A 455 51.14 -59.06 68.85
N GLU A 456 51.69 -59.11 70.05
CA GLU A 456 51.33 -58.22 71.15
C GLU A 456 51.69 -56.75 70.82
N ILE A 457 52.85 -56.50 70.16
CA ILE A 457 53.24 -55.17 69.65
C ILE A 457 52.32 -54.68 68.52
N THR A 458 52.10 -55.50 67.48
CA THR A 458 51.27 -55.09 66.32
C THR A 458 49.79 -54.94 66.68
N ARG A 459 49.31 -55.69 67.67
CA ARG A 459 48.00 -55.46 68.27
C ARG A 459 47.91 -54.11 68.99
N HIS A 460 48.91 -53.76 69.81
CA HIS A 460 48.95 -52.45 70.48
C HIS A 460 48.92 -51.30 69.45
N GLN A 461 49.74 -51.40 68.40
CA GLN A 461 49.77 -50.44 67.30
C GLN A 461 48.42 -50.34 66.56
N LEU A 462 47.70 -51.46 66.40
CA LEU A 462 46.35 -51.47 65.82
C LEU A 462 45.32 -50.80 66.74
N ASP A 463 45.38 -51.06 68.05
CA ASP A 463 44.49 -50.45 69.04
C ASP A 463 44.72 -48.92 69.14
N GLU A 464 45.99 -48.47 69.04
CA GLU A 464 46.37 -47.05 68.93
C GLU A 464 45.91 -46.39 67.61
N ALA A 465 46.04 -47.09 66.48
CA ALA A 465 45.52 -46.63 65.19
C ALA A 465 43.99 -46.48 65.22
N GLN A 466 43.27 -47.43 65.84
CA GLN A 466 41.82 -47.33 66.03
C GLN A 466 41.42 -46.21 67.01
N ALA A 467 42.26 -45.84 67.97
CA ALA A 467 42.03 -44.68 68.82
C ALA A 467 42.19 -43.35 68.05
N THR A 468 43.24 -43.22 67.23
CA THR A 468 43.47 -42.00 66.42
C THR A 468 42.41 -41.79 65.34
N VAL A 469 41.90 -42.85 64.70
CA VAL A 469 40.76 -42.75 63.76
C VAL A 469 39.52 -42.19 64.45
N ARG A 470 39.11 -42.75 65.60
CA ARG A 470 37.93 -42.27 66.35
C ARG A 470 38.03 -40.80 66.76
N ASN A 471 39.23 -40.35 67.14
CA ASN A 471 39.47 -38.93 67.44
C ASN A 471 39.30 -38.04 66.20
N LYS A 472 39.73 -38.48 65.01
CA LYS A 472 39.53 -37.73 63.76
C LYS A 472 38.10 -37.75 63.24
N GLU A 473 37.32 -38.80 63.50
CA GLU A 473 35.89 -38.81 63.23
C GLU A 473 35.15 -37.77 64.09
N ARG A 474 35.52 -37.66 65.38
CA ARG A 474 34.98 -36.64 66.29
C ARG A 474 35.36 -35.21 65.90
N GLU A 475 36.63 -34.96 65.56
CA GLU A 475 37.06 -33.63 65.07
C GLU A 475 36.24 -33.17 63.85
N LYS A 476 35.90 -34.10 62.94
CA LYS A 476 35.08 -33.83 61.76
C LYS A 476 33.63 -33.51 62.10
N GLU A 477 33.05 -34.19 63.09
CA GLU A 477 31.70 -33.93 63.60
C GLU A 477 31.61 -32.52 64.23
N GLU A 478 32.54 -32.19 65.14
CA GLU A 478 32.64 -30.87 65.78
C GLU A 478 32.92 -29.73 64.76
N LEU A 479 33.52 -30.03 63.59
CA LEU A 479 33.68 -29.06 62.49
C LEU A 479 32.37 -28.86 61.71
N SER A 480 31.58 -29.93 61.53
CA SER A 480 30.29 -29.89 60.83
C SER A 480 29.24 -29.07 61.60
N GLU A 481 29.18 -29.23 62.92
CA GLU A 481 28.29 -28.44 63.78
C GLU A 481 28.59 -26.93 63.70
N LYS A 482 29.88 -26.57 63.74
CA LYS A 482 30.33 -25.17 63.59
C LYS A 482 29.91 -24.58 62.25
N HIS A 483 30.09 -25.33 61.15
CA HIS A 483 29.68 -24.88 59.84
C HIS A 483 28.16 -24.69 59.74
N GLU A 484 27.35 -25.56 60.35
CA GLU A 484 25.89 -25.37 60.39
C GLU A 484 25.47 -24.11 61.19
N ALA A 485 26.20 -23.79 62.27
CA ALA A 485 25.98 -22.57 63.05
C ALA A 485 26.31 -21.29 62.23
N GLU A 486 27.41 -21.26 61.49
CA GLU A 486 27.74 -20.17 60.56
C GLU A 486 26.65 -20.01 59.49
N LEU A 487 26.18 -21.12 58.92
CA LEU A 487 25.14 -21.14 57.87
C LEU A 487 23.79 -20.60 58.39
N LYS A 488 23.49 -20.77 59.69
CA LYS A 488 22.34 -20.14 60.36
C LYS A 488 22.53 -18.62 60.51
N LEU A 489 23.72 -18.16 60.89
CA LEU A 489 24.04 -16.73 61.02
C LEU A 489 23.98 -15.99 59.66
N TYR A 490 24.53 -16.58 58.59
CA TYR A 490 24.43 -15.99 57.25
C TYR A 490 22.97 -15.92 56.76
N LYS A 491 22.15 -16.95 57.05
CA LYS A 491 20.70 -16.92 56.75
C LYS A 491 19.97 -15.80 57.50
N GLN A 492 20.36 -15.45 58.72
CA GLN A 492 19.81 -14.29 59.44
C GLN A 492 20.22 -12.96 58.79
N LYS A 493 21.51 -12.79 58.43
CA LYS A 493 21.99 -11.57 57.75
C LYS A 493 21.26 -11.31 56.42
N VAL A 494 21.06 -12.35 55.61
CA VAL A 494 20.30 -12.24 54.34
C VAL A 494 18.86 -11.81 54.59
N LYS A 495 18.18 -12.35 55.62
CA LYS A 495 16.82 -11.92 55.97
C LYS A 495 16.73 -10.44 56.39
N HIS A 496 17.73 -9.91 57.07
CA HIS A 496 17.75 -8.50 57.47
C HIS A 496 17.88 -7.57 56.26
N LEU A 497 18.84 -7.85 55.36
CA LEU A 497 19.01 -7.13 54.09
C LEU A 497 17.76 -7.18 53.18
N MET A 498 17.05 -8.31 53.17
CA MET A 498 15.77 -8.41 52.44
C MET A 498 14.66 -7.54 53.04
N TYR A 499 14.62 -7.39 54.37
CA TYR A 499 13.64 -6.55 55.07
C TYR A 499 13.94 -5.06 54.88
N GLU A 500 15.22 -4.67 54.97
CA GLU A 500 15.72 -3.32 54.69
C GLU A 500 15.34 -2.91 53.26
N HIS A 501 15.76 -3.68 52.25
CA HIS A 501 15.46 -3.40 50.84
C HIS A 501 13.95 -3.37 50.52
N GLN A 502 13.14 -4.18 51.20
CA GLN A 502 11.68 -4.15 51.04
C GLN A 502 11.02 -2.94 51.74
N THR A 503 11.68 -2.34 52.73
CA THR A 503 11.26 -1.10 53.37
C THR A 503 11.52 0.09 52.43
N ASP A 504 12.74 0.24 51.90
CA ASP A 504 13.11 1.27 50.92
C ASP A 504 12.18 1.25 49.69
N LEU A 505 11.90 0.04 49.19
CA LEU A 505 11.03 -0.21 48.03
C LEU A 505 9.56 0.08 48.32
N SER A 506 9.14 0.11 49.60
CA SER A 506 7.80 0.55 50.01
C SER A 506 7.69 2.08 50.12
N GLU A 507 8.73 2.74 50.63
CA GLU A 507 8.82 4.21 50.74
C GLU A 507 8.87 4.85 49.36
N THR A 508 9.77 4.39 48.48
CA THR A 508 9.89 4.82 47.08
C THR A 508 8.56 4.68 46.31
N LYS A 509 7.78 3.64 46.60
CA LYS A 509 6.44 3.44 45.99
C LYS A 509 5.41 4.45 46.50
N ALA A 510 5.46 4.83 47.77
CA ALA A 510 4.56 5.85 48.32
C ALA A 510 4.84 7.22 47.69
N GLU A 511 6.12 7.60 47.56
CA GLU A 511 6.52 8.85 46.88
C GLU A 511 6.04 8.89 45.42
N HIS A 512 6.29 7.82 44.65
CA HIS A 512 5.82 7.71 43.26
C HIS A 512 4.28 7.76 43.15
N MET A 513 3.54 7.17 44.09
CA MET A 513 2.07 7.21 44.09
C MET A 513 1.53 8.62 44.35
N VAL A 514 2.15 9.37 45.28
CA VAL A 514 1.78 10.77 45.54
C VAL A 514 2.08 11.64 44.32
N ALA A 515 3.27 11.49 43.71
CA ALA A 515 3.66 12.23 42.51
C ALA A 515 2.74 11.94 41.30
N LEU A 516 2.38 10.66 41.10
CA LEU A 516 1.45 10.25 40.04
C LEU A 516 0.06 10.88 40.24
N LYS A 517 -0.43 10.92 41.48
CA LYS A 517 -1.72 11.53 41.78
C LYS A 517 -1.72 13.04 41.55
N MET A 518 -0.68 13.76 41.98
CA MET A 518 -0.56 15.19 41.71
C MET A 518 -0.59 15.50 40.20
N ALA A 519 0.13 14.70 39.39
CA ALA A 519 0.08 14.83 37.95
C ALA A 519 -1.33 14.53 37.36
N GLN A 520 -2.04 13.54 37.90
CA GLN A 520 -3.42 13.22 37.49
C GLN A 520 -4.40 14.36 37.81
N ASP A 521 -4.29 14.96 39.00
CA ASP A 521 -5.13 16.10 39.43
C ASP A 521 -4.82 17.33 38.54
N ASP A 522 -3.55 17.61 38.23
CA ASP A 522 -3.14 18.69 37.30
C ASP A 522 -3.64 18.47 35.86
N TYR A 523 -3.53 17.26 35.32
CA TYR A 523 -4.08 16.93 33.99
C TYR A 523 -5.61 17.08 33.96
N THR A 524 -6.30 16.71 35.04
CA THR A 524 -7.75 16.87 35.17
C THR A 524 -8.13 18.35 35.18
N LEU A 525 -7.33 19.23 35.80
CA LEU A 525 -7.54 20.67 35.75
C LEU A 525 -7.41 21.20 34.30
N GLN A 526 -6.31 20.86 33.62
CA GLN A 526 -6.03 21.29 32.25
C GLN A 526 -7.07 20.80 31.24
N GLU A 527 -7.57 19.57 31.38
CA GLU A 527 -8.65 19.07 30.51
C GLU A 527 -9.93 19.90 30.67
N ASN A 528 -10.30 20.28 31.90
CA ASN A 528 -11.48 21.08 32.16
C ASN A 528 -11.37 22.51 31.59
N GLU A 529 -10.19 23.13 31.65
CA GLU A 529 -9.93 24.41 30.98
C GLU A 529 -10.02 24.29 29.45
N LEU A 530 -9.35 23.29 28.85
CA LEU A 530 -9.44 23.03 27.40
C LEU A 530 -10.87 22.70 26.93
N ILE A 531 -11.69 22.05 27.76
CA ILE A 531 -13.12 21.81 27.49
C ILE A 531 -13.92 23.12 27.53
N LYS A 532 -13.58 24.06 28.41
CA LYS A 532 -14.20 25.39 28.49
C LYS A 532 -13.84 26.24 27.27
N ASP A 533 -12.56 26.37 26.95
CA ASP A 533 -12.08 27.14 25.79
C ASP A 533 -12.67 26.62 24.48
N LYS A 534 -12.75 25.29 24.33
CA LYS A 534 -13.39 24.61 23.20
C LYS A 534 -14.90 24.87 23.08
N ARG A 535 -15.58 25.28 24.15
CA ARG A 535 -16.99 25.75 24.12
C ARG A 535 -17.06 27.24 23.73
N GLU A 536 -16.17 28.06 24.26
CA GLU A 536 -16.13 29.51 24.00
C GLU A 536 -15.71 29.80 22.55
N LEU A 537 -14.65 29.16 22.04
CA LEU A 537 -14.25 29.22 20.63
C LEU A 537 -15.38 28.76 19.68
N LYS A 538 -16.12 27.71 20.04
CA LYS A 538 -17.29 27.24 19.26
C LYS A 538 -18.49 28.19 19.31
N LYS A 539 -18.58 29.05 20.33
CA LYS A 539 -19.56 30.13 20.38
C LYS A 539 -19.13 31.27 19.46
N MET A 540 -17.89 31.75 19.60
CA MET A 540 -17.32 32.81 18.77
C MET A 540 -17.37 32.46 17.28
N GLN A 541 -17.03 31.22 16.90
CA GLN A 541 -17.11 30.76 15.51
C GLN A 541 -18.53 30.90 14.94
N LYS A 542 -19.57 30.49 15.70
CA LYS A 542 -20.97 30.63 15.26
C LYS A 542 -21.42 32.09 15.13
N GLU A 543 -20.92 32.97 16.01
CA GLU A 543 -21.22 34.40 15.96
C GLU A 543 -20.54 35.04 14.73
N GLN A 544 -19.33 34.62 14.39
CA GLN A 544 -18.63 35.01 13.16
C GLN A 544 -19.28 34.46 11.88
N ASP A 545 -19.65 33.17 11.84
CA ASP A 545 -20.36 32.55 10.72
C ASP A 545 -21.68 33.30 10.42
N LEU A 546 -22.40 33.71 11.47
CA LEU A 546 -23.64 34.49 11.36
C LEU A 546 -23.38 35.93 10.89
N ALA A 547 -22.27 36.56 11.29
CA ALA A 547 -21.86 37.86 10.79
C ALA A 547 -21.58 37.81 9.28
N HIS A 548 -20.74 36.87 8.83
CA HIS A 548 -20.41 36.70 7.41
C HIS A 548 -21.65 36.35 6.55
N LEU A 549 -22.59 35.56 7.08
CA LEU A 549 -23.87 35.30 6.38
C LEU A 549 -24.66 36.59 6.12
N ASN A 550 -24.67 37.52 7.10
CA ASN A 550 -25.33 38.81 6.96
C ASN A 550 -24.58 39.74 6.00
N GLU A 551 -23.24 39.79 6.05
CA GLU A 551 -22.42 40.55 5.09
C GLU A 551 -22.68 40.11 3.64
N ILE A 552 -22.70 38.79 3.38
CA ILE A 552 -23.02 38.22 2.06
C ILE A 552 -24.44 38.60 1.63
N LYS A 553 -25.41 38.63 2.55
CA LYS A 553 -26.79 39.04 2.26
C LYS A 553 -26.87 40.53 1.88
N THR A 554 -26.15 41.40 2.60
CA THR A 554 -26.08 42.84 2.30
C THR A 554 -25.36 43.13 0.99
N LEU A 555 -24.27 42.40 0.68
CA LEU A 555 -23.58 42.51 -0.61
C LEU A 555 -24.49 42.08 -1.78
N LYS A 556 -25.22 40.97 -1.64
CA LYS A 556 -26.18 40.53 -2.67
C LYS A 556 -27.30 41.54 -2.92
N LEU A 557 -27.78 42.24 -1.88
CA LEU A 557 -28.77 43.30 -2.04
C LEU A 557 -28.20 44.49 -2.83
N LYS A 558 -26.99 44.95 -2.49
CA LYS A 558 -26.31 46.04 -3.22
C LYS A 558 -26.08 45.70 -4.70
N TYR A 559 -25.61 44.50 -5.00
CA TYR A 559 -25.46 44.06 -6.40
C TYR A 559 -26.79 44.02 -7.17
N ALA A 560 -27.90 43.65 -6.52
CA ALA A 560 -29.22 43.72 -7.15
C ALA A 560 -29.66 45.17 -7.44
N GLU A 561 -29.40 46.11 -6.52
CA GLU A 561 -29.66 47.54 -6.73
C GLU A 561 -28.78 48.16 -7.82
N GLU A 562 -27.53 47.70 -7.97
CA GLU A 562 -26.61 48.16 -9.03
C GLU A 562 -27.02 47.61 -10.41
N ILE A 563 -27.46 46.35 -10.48
CA ILE A 563 -27.99 45.75 -11.71
C ILE A 563 -29.29 46.45 -12.15
N ASP A 564 -30.22 46.72 -11.23
CA ASP A 564 -31.47 47.46 -11.52
C ASP A 564 -31.20 48.88 -12.07
N LYS A 565 -30.22 49.60 -11.51
CA LYS A 565 -29.78 50.91 -12.03
C LYS A 565 -29.19 50.80 -13.43
N LEU A 566 -28.31 49.81 -13.66
CA LEU A 566 -27.65 49.61 -14.95
C LEU A 566 -28.64 49.18 -16.05
N MET A 567 -29.62 48.34 -15.72
CA MET A 567 -30.71 47.99 -16.65
C MET A 567 -31.51 49.23 -17.07
N LYS A 568 -31.88 50.10 -16.13
CA LYS A 568 -32.59 51.36 -16.41
C LYS A 568 -31.75 52.35 -17.22
N GLN A 569 -30.43 52.34 -17.06
CA GLN A 569 -29.53 53.13 -17.91
C GLN A 569 -29.57 52.62 -19.36
N PHE A 570 -29.39 51.32 -19.60
CA PHE A 570 -29.47 50.75 -20.95
C PHE A 570 -30.86 50.88 -21.59
N GLU A 571 -31.94 50.81 -20.81
CA GLU A 571 -33.31 51.03 -21.28
C GLU A 571 -33.50 52.47 -21.78
N ASN A 572 -33.03 53.47 -21.03
CA ASN A 572 -33.05 54.87 -21.47
C ASN A 572 -32.15 55.12 -22.69
N GLU A 573 -30.93 54.58 -22.71
CA GLU A 573 -30.01 54.70 -23.86
C GLU A 573 -30.59 54.09 -25.14
N ALA A 574 -31.31 52.96 -25.04
CA ALA A 574 -32.00 52.35 -26.17
C ALA A 574 -33.14 53.25 -26.70
N ILE A 575 -33.95 53.84 -25.82
CA ILE A 575 -35.05 54.75 -26.18
C ILE A 575 -34.51 56.02 -26.84
N GLU A 576 -33.45 56.64 -26.30
CA GLU A 576 -32.82 57.80 -26.92
C GLU A 576 -32.23 57.47 -28.31
N LEU A 577 -31.65 56.27 -28.46
CA LEU A 577 -31.09 55.82 -29.73
C LEU A 577 -32.17 55.58 -30.78
N GLU A 578 -33.30 54.97 -30.40
CA GLU A 578 -34.46 54.72 -31.27
C GLU A 578 -35.07 56.04 -31.78
N GLN A 579 -35.40 56.96 -30.87
CA GLN A 579 -35.93 58.30 -31.23
C GLN A 579 -34.98 59.06 -32.18
N LYS A 580 -33.66 58.95 -31.96
CA LYS A 580 -32.62 59.58 -32.78
C LYS A 580 -32.50 58.97 -34.18
N TYR A 581 -32.86 57.71 -34.37
CA TYR A 581 -32.95 57.09 -35.70
C TYR A 581 -34.29 57.36 -36.38
N GLU A 582 -35.40 57.38 -35.64
CA GLU A 582 -36.72 57.76 -36.16
C GLU A 582 -36.72 59.20 -36.68
N TYR A 583 -36.18 60.16 -35.92
CA TYR A 583 -36.02 61.54 -36.36
C TYR A 583 -35.19 61.67 -37.65
N LYS A 584 -34.10 60.91 -37.77
CA LYS A 584 -33.28 60.86 -39.00
C LYS A 584 -34.04 60.31 -40.18
N LEU A 585 -34.84 59.26 -39.98
CA LEU A 585 -35.64 58.63 -41.02
C LEU A 585 -36.69 59.60 -41.56
N THR A 586 -37.44 60.26 -40.67
CA THR A 586 -38.43 61.28 -41.02
C THR A 586 -37.78 62.47 -41.73
N SER A 587 -36.66 62.99 -41.23
CA SER A 587 -35.94 64.10 -41.87
C SER A 587 -35.42 63.76 -43.27
N GLN A 588 -34.92 62.53 -43.50
CA GLN A 588 -34.55 62.10 -44.85
C GLN A 588 -35.76 61.88 -45.77
N TYR A 589 -36.88 61.38 -45.23
CA TYR A 589 -38.13 61.23 -45.99
C TYR A 589 -38.66 62.58 -46.46
N GLU A 590 -38.74 63.57 -45.57
CA GLU A 590 -39.13 64.96 -45.89
C GLU A 590 -38.20 65.59 -46.94
N ALA A 591 -36.88 65.44 -46.79
CA ALA A 591 -35.92 65.97 -47.75
C ALA A 591 -36.05 65.32 -49.14
N LEU A 592 -36.31 64.00 -49.19
CA LEU A 592 -36.51 63.28 -50.45
C LEU A 592 -37.85 63.68 -51.11
N THR A 593 -38.92 63.82 -50.33
CA THR A 593 -40.22 64.31 -50.80
C THR A 593 -40.14 65.74 -51.32
N LEU A 594 -39.43 66.64 -50.64
CA LEU A 594 -39.22 68.01 -51.08
C LEU A 594 -38.43 68.05 -52.39
N LYS A 595 -37.33 67.28 -52.50
CA LYS A 595 -36.55 67.15 -53.73
C LYS A 595 -37.42 66.67 -54.88
N HIS A 596 -38.20 65.60 -54.68
CA HIS A 596 -39.07 65.07 -55.73
C HIS A 596 -40.13 66.09 -56.19
N ARG A 597 -40.70 66.88 -55.26
CA ARG A 597 -41.62 67.98 -55.61
C ARG A 597 -40.94 69.07 -56.42
N MET A 598 -39.69 69.43 -56.09
CA MET A 598 -38.90 70.41 -56.85
C MET A 598 -38.61 69.92 -58.28
N GLU A 599 -38.22 68.65 -58.43
CA GLU A 599 -37.99 68.02 -59.75
C GLU A 599 -39.26 68.00 -60.60
N ILE A 600 -40.44 67.77 -60.00
CA ILE A 600 -41.74 67.87 -60.68
C ILE A 600 -41.97 69.31 -61.17
N THR A 601 -41.85 70.32 -60.29
CA THR A 601 -42.09 71.73 -60.67
C THR A 601 -41.13 72.23 -61.74
N GLU A 602 -39.86 71.83 -61.71
CA GLU A 602 -38.87 72.21 -62.73
C GLU A 602 -39.22 71.57 -64.10
N VAL A 603 -39.71 70.33 -64.10
CA VAL A 603 -40.22 69.65 -65.31
C VAL A 603 -41.50 70.31 -65.83
N GLU A 604 -42.37 70.82 -64.95
CA GLU A 604 -43.57 71.58 -65.34
C GLU A 604 -43.22 72.96 -65.91
N GLU A 605 -42.29 73.71 -65.32
CA GLU A 605 -41.80 74.98 -65.88
C GLU A 605 -41.14 74.79 -67.26
N ARG A 606 -40.33 73.73 -67.42
CA ARG A 606 -39.75 73.38 -68.72
C ARG A 606 -40.82 73.03 -69.76
N LYS A 607 -41.85 72.26 -69.39
CA LYS A 607 -43.01 71.96 -70.27
C LYS A 607 -43.78 73.23 -70.63
N ASN A 608 -44.11 74.07 -69.65
CA ASN A 608 -44.87 75.30 -69.85
C ASN A 608 -44.12 76.27 -70.77
N THR A 609 -42.81 76.44 -70.56
CA THR A 609 -41.94 77.25 -71.45
C THR A 609 -41.94 76.70 -72.88
N GLN A 610 -41.89 75.37 -73.05
CA GLN A 610 -41.97 74.75 -74.36
C GLN A 610 -43.35 74.91 -75.01
N ILE A 611 -44.45 74.90 -74.23
CA ILE A 611 -45.81 75.22 -74.70
C ILE A 611 -45.90 76.68 -75.15
N THR A 612 -45.40 77.64 -74.36
CA THR A 612 -45.37 79.07 -74.73
C THR A 612 -44.58 79.29 -76.02
N ASN A 613 -43.42 78.64 -76.18
CA ASN A 613 -42.64 78.69 -77.41
C ASN A 613 -43.39 78.05 -78.59
N LEU A 614 -44.13 76.97 -78.38
CA LEU A 614 -44.95 76.33 -79.42
C LEU A 614 -46.10 77.25 -79.87
N ILE A 615 -46.80 77.89 -78.92
CA ILE A 615 -47.84 78.88 -79.19
C ILE A 615 -47.26 80.04 -80.00
N LYS A 616 -46.14 80.64 -79.57
CA LYS A 616 -45.48 81.73 -80.28
C LYS A 616 -45.05 81.32 -81.71
N ASN A 617 -44.54 80.11 -81.88
CA ASN A 617 -44.18 79.60 -83.21
C ASN A 617 -45.43 79.37 -84.08
N HIS A 618 -46.55 78.94 -83.51
CA HIS A 618 -47.83 78.85 -84.22
C HIS A 618 -48.41 80.22 -84.54
N GLU A 619 -48.28 81.23 -83.67
CA GLU A 619 -48.68 82.61 -83.96
C GLU A 619 -47.87 83.21 -85.10
N VAL A 620 -46.55 82.99 -85.13
CA VAL A 620 -45.68 83.40 -86.25
C VAL A 620 -46.09 82.67 -87.53
N ALA A 621 -46.22 81.34 -87.52
CA ALA A 621 -46.64 80.57 -88.69
C ALA A 621 -48.05 80.94 -89.18
N PHE A 622 -48.95 81.33 -88.28
CA PHE A 622 -50.30 81.81 -88.62
C PHE A 622 -50.27 83.25 -89.16
N ALA A 623 -49.38 84.11 -88.67
CA ALA A 623 -49.13 85.43 -89.23
C ALA A 623 -48.49 85.35 -90.63
N GLU A 624 -47.52 84.44 -90.83
CA GLU A 624 -46.93 84.11 -92.13
C GLU A 624 -47.97 83.52 -93.10
N MET A 625 -48.82 82.60 -92.63
CA MET A 625 -49.94 82.07 -93.42
C MET A 625 -50.97 83.16 -93.77
N LYS A 626 -51.26 84.09 -92.85
CA LYS A 626 -52.14 85.23 -93.09
C LYS A 626 -51.51 86.25 -94.05
N ALA A 627 -50.20 86.47 -93.98
CA ALA A 627 -49.45 87.25 -94.96
C ALA A 627 -49.49 86.57 -96.33
N TYR A 628 -49.25 85.27 -96.41
CA TYR A 628 -49.35 84.47 -97.64
C TYR A 628 -50.77 84.49 -98.24
N TYR A 629 -51.85 84.49 -97.44
CA TYR A 629 -53.22 84.66 -97.95
C TYR A 629 -53.57 86.11 -98.32
N ASN A 630 -53.00 87.12 -97.67
CA ASN A 630 -53.06 88.52 -98.12
C ASN A 630 -52.30 88.72 -99.44
N ASP A 631 -51.11 88.14 -99.57
CA ASP A 631 -50.32 88.15 -100.79
C ASP A 631 -50.99 87.33 -101.90
N ILE A 632 -51.70 86.25 -101.59
CA ILE A 632 -52.55 85.53 -102.54
C ILE A 632 -53.77 86.36 -102.93
N THR A 633 -54.38 87.15 -102.05
CA THR A 633 -55.53 87.99 -102.45
C THR A 633 -55.11 89.22 -103.25
N LEU A 634 -53.96 89.82 -102.93
CA LEU A 634 -53.30 90.83 -103.77
C LEU A 634 -52.85 90.25 -105.11
N ASN A 635 -52.18 89.08 -105.11
CA ASN A 635 -51.81 88.39 -106.35
C ASN A 635 -53.04 87.95 -107.13
N ASN A 636 -54.14 87.51 -106.52
CA ASN A 636 -55.35 87.15 -107.27
C ASN A 636 -55.96 88.38 -107.95
N LEU A 637 -55.88 89.56 -107.34
CA LEU A 637 -56.27 90.82 -107.98
C LEU A 637 -55.34 91.20 -109.15
N SER A 638 -54.03 90.96 -109.05
CA SER A 638 -53.11 91.16 -110.19
C SER A 638 -53.16 90.03 -111.22
N LEU A 639 -53.57 88.82 -110.83
CA LEU A 639 -53.68 87.62 -111.65
C LEU A 639 -54.97 87.63 -112.48
N ILE A 640 -56.08 88.18 -111.96
CA ILE A 640 -57.27 88.51 -112.76
C ILE A 640 -56.92 89.52 -113.88
N LYS A 641 -55.92 90.39 -113.65
CA LYS A 641 -55.39 91.31 -114.66
C LYS A 641 -54.42 90.60 -115.62
N SER A 642 -53.47 89.82 -115.09
CA SER A 642 -52.39 89.15 -115.84
C SER A 642 -52.84 87.93 -116.65
N MET A 643 -53.81 87.14 -116.16
CA MET A 643 -54.41 86.01 -116.90
C MET A 643 -55.11 86.45 -118.20
N LYS A 644 -55.42 87.75 -118.34
CA LYS A 644 -55.97 88.33 -119.56
C LYS A 644 -54.91 88.66 -120.61
N GLU A 645 -53.63 88.62 -120.25
CA GLU A 645 -52.48 88.97 -121.09
C GLU A 645 -51.51 87.76 -121.27
N GLN A 646 -51.49 86.82 -120.32
CA GLN A 646 -50.66 85.60 -120.36
C GLN A 646 -51.38 84.36 -120.93
N MET A 647 -52.55 84.51 -121.54
CA MET A 647 -53.22 83.41 -122.26
C MET A 647 -52.54 83.04 -123.58
N ASP A 648 -51.73 83.93 -124.17
CA ASP A 648 -51.15 83.76 -125.51
C ASP A 648 -49.70 83.24 -125.52
N GLU A 649 -48.92 83.39 -124.43
CA GLU A 649 -47.51 82.96 -124.38
C GLU A 649 -47.27 81.71 -123.51
N MET A 650 -47.09 80.58 -124.20
CA MET A 650 -46.33 79.39 -123.73
C MET A 650 -46.82 78.75 -122.42
N ARG A 651 -47.52 77.61 -122.42
CA ARG A 651 -47.69 76.53 -123.42
C ARG A 651 -46.41 75.79 -123.86
N ASN A 652 -45.21 76.32 -123.58
CA ASN A 652 -43.93 75.64 -123.82
C ASN A 652 -43.16 75.44 -122.51
N ASN A 653 -42.76 74.19 -122.30
CA ASN A 653 -41.69 73.66 -121.45
C ASN A 653 -41.80 73.86 -119.90
N GLU A 654 -41.85 72.83 -119.04
CA GLU A 654 -41.15 71.52 -118.94
C GLU A 654 -40.20 71.43 -117.72
N GLU A 655 -40.05 72.47 -116.88
CA GLU A 655 -39.46 72.33 -115.52
C GLU A 655 -40.39 71.58 -114.52
N ARG A 656 -40.99 70.48 -114.97
CA ARG A 656 -42.04 69.70 -114.30
C ARG A 656 -41.52 68.83 -113.13
N MET A 657 -40.20 68.74 -112.89
CA MET A 657 -39.59 67.65 -112.10
C MET A 657 -38.61 68.06 -110.97
N ARG A 658 -38.55 69.32 -110.51
CA ARG A 658 -37.57 69.77 -109.48
C ARG A 658 -38.08 70.07 -108.05
N LYS A 659 -39.38 69.85 -107.76
CA LYS A 659 -39.94 70.04 -106.39
C LYS A 659 -40.15 68.74 -105.59
N GLN A 660 -40.88 67.75 -106.13
CA GLN A 660 -41.33 66.55 -105.37
C GLN A 660 -40.21 65.69 -104.74
N VAL A 661 -38.96 65.79 -105.21
CA VAL A 661 -37.82 64.99 -104.68
C VAL A 661 -37.38 65.44 -103.29
N ARG A 662 -37.61 66.70 -102.89
CA ARG A 662 -37.10 67.25 -101.62
C ARG A 662 -37.92 66.88 -100.38
N GLU A 663 -39.23 66.73 -100.52
CA GLU A 663 -40.13 66.51 -99.37
C GLU A 663 -39.99 65.08 -98.82
N LEU A 664 -40.03 64.06 -99.69
CA LEU A 664 -39.86 62.64 -99.32
C LEU A 664 -38.50 62.30 -98.69
N THR A 665 -37.48 63.15 -98.86
CA THR A 665 -36.13 62.91 -98.31
C THR A 665 -36.02 63.32 -96.83
N ILE A 666 -36.86 64.23 -96.35
CA ILE A 666 -36.81 64.73 -94.96
C ILE A 666 -37.60 63.81 -94.03
N GLU A 667 -38.78 63.36 -94.46
CA GLU A 667 -39.69 62.54 -93.64
C GLU A 667 -39.09 61.17 -93.28
N ASN A 668 -38.43 60.52 -94.23
CA ASN A 668 -37.74 59.24 -94.03
C ASN A 668 -36.64 59.31 -92.94
N LYS A 669 -36.03 60.49 -92.75
CA LYS A 669 -34.98 60.71 -91.74
C LYS A 669 -35.53 60.80 -90.31
N LYS A 670 -36.83 61.11 -90.15
CA LYS A 670 -37.50 61.24 -88.84
C LYS A 670 -37.85 59.88 -88.22
N TYR A 671 -38.27 58.92 -89.04
CA TYR A 671 -38.63 57.58 -88.57
C TYR A 671 -37.41 56.75 -88.13
N SER A 672 -36.27 56.88 -88.81
CA SER A 672 -35.03 56.18 -88.47
C SER A 672 -34.50 56.48 -87.05
N GLY A 673 -34.64 57.73 -86.57
CA GLY A 673 -34.20 58.10 -85.22
C GLY A 673 -35.06 57.49 -84.11
N ASN A 674 -36.38 57.40 -84.33
CA ASN A 674 -37.31 56.85 -83.34
C ASN A 674 -37.11 55.34 -83.14
N VAL A 675 -36.89 54.58 -84.22
CA VAL A 675 -36.64 53.12 -84.14
C VAL A 675 -35.46 52.83 -83.21
N LYS A 676 -34.34 53.53 -83.38
CA LYS A 676 -33.13 53.30 -82.60
C LYS A 676 -33.29 53.59 -81.10
N SER A 677 -34.04 54.65 -80.77
CA SER A 677 -34.40 54.99 -79.38
C SER A 677 -35.22 53.87 -78.70
N TYR A 678 -36.16 53.26 -79.44
CA TYR A 678 -36.93 52.12 -78.94
C TYR A 678 -36.09 50.84 -78.86
N GLU A 679 -35.17 50.58 -79.79
CA GLU A 679 -34.24 49.44 -79.72
C GLU A 679 -33.31 49.50 -78.50
N GLU A 680 -32.70 50.67 -78.22
CA GLU A 680 -31.84 50.89 -77.05
C GLU A 680 -32.63 50.77 -75.72
N SER A 681 -33.87 51.28 -75.70
CA SER A 681 -34.79 51.13 -74.56
C SER A 681 -35.19 49.67 -74.33
N LEU A 682 -35.49 48.92 -75.39
CA LEU A 682 -35.92 47.53 -75.33
C LEU A 682 -34.77 46.62 -74.87
N ALA A 683 -33.55 46.82 -75.38
CA ALA A 683 -32.37 46.13 -74.90
C ALA A 683 -32.12 46.36 -73.40
N THR A 684 -32.29 47.60 -72.93
CA THR A 684 -32.14 47.95 -71.50
C THR A 684 -33.19 47.26 -70.63
N LEU A 685 -34.46 47.25 -71.07
CA LEU A 685 -35.54 46.54 -70.38
C LEU A 685 -35.32 45.02 -70.35
N THR A 686 -34.83 44.41 -71.45
CA THR A 686 -34.50 42.99 -71.50
C THR A 686 -33.40 42.63 -70.49
N GLY A 687 -32.37 43.46 -70.35
CA GLY A 687 -31.33 43.28 -69.34
C GLY A 687 -31.85 43.36 -67.89
N GLN A 688 -32.76 44.31 -67.61
CA GLN A 688 -33.41 44.40 -66.30
C GLN A 688 -34.29 43.18 -65.99
N LEU A 689 -35.03 42.69 -66.98
CA LEU A 689 -35.93 41.53 -66.84
C LEU A 689 -35.12 40.23 -66.56
N ALA A 690 -34.00 40.03 -67.26
CA ALA A 690 -33.09 38.91 -67.00
C ALA A 690 -32.48 38.93 -65.59
N ASN A 691 -32.11 40.11 -65.08
CA ASN A 691 -31.65 40.27 -63.69
C ASN A 691 -32.78 39.95 -62.69
N TYR A 692 -34.00 40.45 -62.92
CA TYR A 692 -35.15 40.17 -62.07
C TYR A 692 -35.49 38.67 -61.99
N GLU A 693 -35.37 37.91 -63.09
CA GLU A 693 -35.56 36.45 -63.06
C GLU A 693 -34.45 35.71 -62.29
N LYS A 694 -33.20 36.17 -62.41
CA LYS A 694 -32.07 35.66 -61.63
C LYS A 694 -32.24 35.91 -60.12
N ASP A 695 -32.69 37.11 -59.74
CA ASP A 695 -32.96 37.47 -58.35
C ASP A 695 -34.16 36.69 -57.79
N LYS A 696 -35.20 36.48 -58.60
CA LYS A 696 -36.36 35.64 -58.27
C LYS A 696 -35.96 34.18 -58.02
N GLN A 697 -35.03 33.61 -58.81
CA GLN A 697 -34.47 32.27 -58.54
C GLN A 697 -33.60 32.25 -57.26
N SER A 698 -32.75 33.26 -57.06
CA SER A 698 -31.94 33.39 -55.84
C SER A 698 -32.80 33.48 -54.58
N LEU A 699 -33.85 34.29 -54.61
CA LEU A 699 -34.82 34.43 -53.52
C LEU A 699 -35.55 33.10 -53.23
N ALA A 700 -35.94 32.35 -54.26
CA ALA A 700 -36.56 31.03 -54.09
C ALA A 700 -35.61 30.02 -53.42
N ASN A 701 -34.33 30.04 -53.76
CA ASN A 701 -33.30 29.20 -53.15
C ASN A 701 -32.99 29.61 -51.70
N ILE A 702 -32.95 30.92 -51.40
CA ILE A 702 -32.80 31.43 -50.03
C ILE A 702 -34.01 31.04 -49.17
N LYS A 703 -35.24 31.18 -49.68
CA LYS A 703 -36.46 30.74 -48.95
C LYS A 703 -36.45 29.24 -48.66
N LYS A 704 -35.97 28.40 -49.58
CA LYS A 704 -35.79 26.96 -49.33
C LYS A 704 -34.76 26.69 -48.22
N LYS A 705 -33.61 27.36 -48.23
CA LYS A 705 -32.60 27.23 -47.15
C LYS A 705 -33.17 27.68 -45.79
N LEU A 706 -33.83 28.84 -45.74
CA LEU A 706 -34.44 29.37 -44.53
C LEU A 706 -35.45 28.39 -43.91
N ALA A 707 -36.30 27.77 -44.73
CA ALA A 707 -37.28 26.78 -44.26
C ALA A 707 -36.63 25.53 -43.64
N VAL A 708 -35.45 25.12 -44.12
CA VAL A 708 -34.67 24.03 -43.51
C VAL A 708 -34.05 24.49 -42.19
N THR A 709 -33.36 25.64 -42.19
CA THR A 709 -32.69 26.17 -40.99
C THR A 709 -33.66 26.50 -39.84
N VAL A 710 -34.89 26.94 -40.14
CA VAL A 710 -35.94 27.13 -39.12
C VAL A 710 -36.33 25.78 -38.50
N LYS A 711 -36.55 24.74 -39.31
CA LYS A 711 -36.88 23.40 -38.81
C LYS A 711 -35.74 22.79 -37.98
N ASP A 712 -34.49 23.00 -38.39
CA ASP A 712 -33.33 22.52 -37.64
C ASP A 712 -33.21 23.23 -36.28
N LEU A 713 -33.53 24.52 -36.23
CA LEU A 713 -33.59 25.31 -34.98
C LEU A 713 -34.73 24.84 -34.06
N GLU A 714 -35.90 24.52 -34.60
CA GLU A 714 -37.03 23.94 -33.85
C GLU A 714 -36.65 22.58 -33.23
N ASN A 715 -36.00 21.69 -33.99
CA ASN A 715 -35.51 20.40 -33.49
C ASN A 715 -34.49 20.60 -32.36
N LEU A 716 -33.48 21.47 -32.56
CA LEU A 716 -32.42 21.72 -31.58
C LEU A 716 -32.94 22.36 -30.29
N ARG A 717 -33.98 23.20 -30.35
CA ARG A 717 -34.67 23.72 -29.15
C ARG A 717 -35.29 22.58 -28.35
N TRP A 718 -36.05 21.71 -28.99
CA TRP A 718 -36.70 20.58 -28.32
C TRP A 718 -35.70 19.60 -27.70
N GLU A 719 -34.60 19.31 -28.41
CA GLU A 719 -33.52 18.48 -27.86
C GLU A 719 -32.86 19.12 -26.62
N ASN A 720 -32.66 20.44 -26.63
CA ASN A 720 -32.10 21.17 -25.49
C ASN A 720 -33.06 21.18 -24.28
N GLU A 721 -34.34 21.46 -24.48
CA GLU A 721 -35.37 21.40 -23.41
C GLU A 721 -35.42 20.00 -22.76
N VAL A 722 -35.36 18.93 -23.57
CA VAL A 722 -35.32 17.55 -23.06
C VAL A 722 -34.01 17.24 -22.31
N LEU A 723 -32.89 17.85 -22.69
CA LEU A 723 -31.61 17.71 -21.98
C LEU A 723 -31.58 18.48 -20.65
N GLU A 724 -32.15 19.69 -20.60
CA GLU A 724 -32.25 20.49 -19.37
C GLU A 724 -33.09 19.78 -18.30
N VAL A 725 -34.28 19.29 -18.65
CA VAL A 725 -35.15 18.53 -17.72
C VAL A 725 -34.46 17.25 -17.22
N ARG A 726 -33.64 16.58 -18.07
CA ARG A 726 -32.83 15.42 -17.65
C ARG A 726 -31.69 15.82 -16.72
N PHE A 727 -31.05 16.96 -16.95
CA PHE A 727 -29.97 17.48 -16.12
C PHE A 727 -30.48 17.87 -14.74
N GLU A 728 -31.60 18.60 -14.64
CA GLU A 728 -32.23 18.95 -13.37
C GLU A 728 -32.59 17.71 -12.54
N LYS A 729 -33.23 16.71 -13.17
CA LYS A 729 -33.56 15.45 -12.51
C LYS A 729 -32.32 14.74 -11.97
N CYS A 730 -31.28 14.59 -12.78
CA CYS A 730 -30.03 13.93 -12.37
C CYS A 730 -29.30 14.71 -11.27
N GLN A 731 -29.35 16.05 -11.30
CA GLN A 731 -28.82 16.90 -10.23
C GLN A 731 -29.60 16.72 -8.92
N SER A 732 -30.93 16.60 -8.99
CA SER A 732 -31.79 16.30 -7.83
C SER A 732 -31.46 14.95 -7.20
N GLU A 733 -31.40 13.88 -8.02
CA GLU A 733 -31.03 12.52 -7.58
C GLU A 733 -29.63 12.48 -6.93
N ARG A 734 -28.65 13.20 -7.50
CA ARG A 734 -27.31 13.38 -6.91
C ARG A 734 -27.37 14.07 -5.54
N ASN A 735 -28.14 15.16 -5.44
CA ASN A 735 -28.25 15.95 -4.21
C ASN A 735 -28.91 15.13 -3.08
N GLU A 736 -29.97 14.37 -3.41
CA GLU A 736 -30.63 13.47 -2.46
C GLU A 736 -29.68 12.35 -2.01
N LEU A 737 -28.98 11.70 -2.93
CA LEU A 737 -28.03 10.62 -2.60
C LEU A 737 -26.91 11.12 -1.67
N HIS A 738 -26.39 12.33 -1.91
CA HIS A 738 -25.41 12.98 -1.04
C HIS A 738 -25.98 13.26 0.36
N ALA A 739 -27.21 13.79 0.47
CA ALA A 739 -27.85 14.04 1.75
C ALA A 739 -28.08 12.74 2.55
N ARG A 740 -28.57 11.68 1.90
CA ARG A 740 -28.74 10.34 2.49
C ARG A 740 -27.40 9.76 2.99
N PHE A 741 -26.33 9.91 2.20
CA PHE A 741 -24.98 9.44 2.56
C PHE A 741 -24.42 10.15 3.81
N VAL A 742 -24.52 11.48 3.87
CA VAL A 742 -24.08 12.26 5.05
C VAL A 742 -24.88 11.87 6.29
N SER A 743 -26.21 11.74 6.18
CA SER A 743 -27.05 11.32 7.31
C SER A 743 -26.68 9.92 7.84
N ALA A 744 -26.42 8.96 6.94
CA ALA A 744 -26.04 7.60 7.31
C ALA A 744 -24.68 7.54 8.04
N ILE A 745 -23.71 8.36 7.62
CA ILE A 745 -22.40 8.48 8.31
C ILE A 745 -22.57 9.06 9.71
N LEU A 746 -23.35 10.14 9.87
CA LEU A 746 -23.57 10.78 11.16
C LEU A 746 -24.29 9.85 12.15
N GLU A 747 -25.32 9.12 11.70
CA GLU A 747 -25.96 8.08 12.51
C GLU A 747 -25.00 6.97 12.92
N LEU A 748 -24.15 6.50 12.00
CA LEU A 748 -23.18 5.44 12.29
C LEU A 748 -22.16 5.92 13.33
N GLN A 749 -21.61 7.13 13.16
CA GLN A 749 -20.68 7.76 14.11
C GLN A 749 -21.31 7.98 15.49
N GLN A 750 -22.58 8.40 15.55
CA GLN A 750 -23.29 8.57 16.83
C GLN A 750 -23.50 7.22 17.54
N LYS A 751 -23.88 6.18 16.79
CA LYS A 751 -24.13 4.82 17.33
C LYS A 751 -22.83 4.13 17.77
N THR A 752 -21.72 4.30 17.06
CA THR A 752 -20.41 3.77 17.49
C THR A 752 -19.81 4.59 18.62
N GLY A 753 -19.87 5.92 18.57
CA GLY A 753 -19.39 6.80 19.64
C GLY A 753 -20.06 6.53 20.99
N LEU A 754 -21.39 6.40 21.02
CA LEU A 754 -22.13 6.06 22.25
C LEU A 754 -21.71 4.68 22.81
N LYS A 755 -21.43 3.72 21.94
CA LYS A 755 -20.94 2.39 22.34
C LYS A 755 -19.52 2.44 22.89
N ASN A 756 -18.63 3.23 22.29
CA ASN A 756 -17.25 3.39 22.75
C ASN A 756 -17.21 4.04 24.13
N VAL A 757 -17.92 5.15 24.34
CA VAL A 757 -18.04 5.81 25.66
C VAL A 757 -18.59 4.86 26.74
N LEU A 758 -19.52 3.96 26.38
CA LEU A 758 -20.06 2.97 27.31
C LEU A 758 -19.11 1.76 27.56
N LEU A 759 -18.12 1.55 26.69
CA LEU A 759 -17.03 0.58 26.91
C LEU A 759 -15.87 1.21 27.71
N GLU A 760 -15.52 2.46 27.42
CA GLU A 760 -14.54 3.27 28.16
C GLU A 760 -14.96 3.36 29.64
N LYS A 761 -16.20 3.78 29.93
CA LYS A 761 -16.75 3.80 31.31
C LYS A 761 -16.91 2.44 31.98
N LYS A 762 -16.79 1.34 31.23
CA LYS A 762 -16.72 -0.02 31.79
C LYS A 762 -15.28 -0.46 32.06
N LEU A 763 -14.32 -0.03 31.24
CA LEU A 763 -12.89 -0.26 31.47
C LEU A 763 -12.40 0.54 32.67
N GLU A 764 -12.72 1.85 32.71
CA GLU A 764 -12.52 2.76 33.85
C GLU A 764 -12.99 2.10 35.15
N LYS A 765 -14.28 1.77 35.25
CA LYS A 765 -14.86 1.13 36.44
C LYS A 765 -14.35 -0.29 36.75
N LEU A 766 -13.72 -0.97 35.80
CA LEU A 766 -13.03 -2.24 36.04
C LEU A 766 -11.58 -2.03 36.51
N SER A 767 -10.92 -0.93 36.11
CA SER A 767 -9.63 -0.50 36.66
C SER A 767 -9.79 -0.06 38.11
N ASP A 768 -10.79 0.78 38.41
CA ASP A 768 -11.13 1.17 39.79
C ASP A 768 -11.30 -0.05 40.71
N LEU A 769 -11.97 -1.08 40.19
CA LEU A 769 -12.22 -2.35 40.91
C LEU A 769 -10.99 -3.25 40.97
N LEU A 770 -10.07 -3.17 40.00
CA LEU A 770 -8.79 -3.87 40.05
C LEU A 770 -7.92 -3.23 41.13
N GLU A 771 -7.71 -1.91 41.06
CA GLU A 771 -6.88 -1.14 41.98
C GLU A 771 -7.38 -1.24 43.43
N GLN A 772 -8.69 -1.16 43.66
CA GLN A 772 -9.27 -1.40 45.00
C GLN A 772 -9.02 -2.83 45.51
N ARG A 773 -8.94 -3.83 44.63
CA ARG A 773 -8.64 -5.22 45.02
C ARG A 773 -7.15 -5.46 45.21
N GLU A 774 -6.29 -4.86 44.39
CA GLU A 774 -4.84 -4.92 44.57
C GLU A 774 -4.40 -4.18 45.85
N ALA A 775 -5.04 -3.05 46.18
CA ALA A 775 -4.87 -2.37 47.46
C ALA A 775 -5.29 -3.26 48.65
N GLN A 776 -6.48 -3.85 48.62
CA GLN A 776 -6.95 -4.78 49.67
C GLN A 776 -6.06 -6.02 49.80
N ILE A 777 -5.57 -6.58 48.68
CA ILE A 777 -4.64 -7.71 48.70
C ILE A 777 -3.28 -7.28 49.31
N SER A 778 -2.78 -6.11 48.95
CA SER A 778 -1.52 -5.58 49.51
C SER A 778 -1.62 -5.31 51.00
N GLU A 779 -2.74 -4.74 51.46
CA GLU A 779 -3.03 -4.50 52.88
C GLU A 779 -3.09 -5.81 53.68
N VAL A 780 -3.83 -6.81 53.18
CA VAL A 780 -3.93 -8.13 53.83
C VAL A 780 -2.59 -8.86 53.84
N LEU A 781 -1.78 -8.75 52.78
CA LEU A 781 -0.44 -9.36 52.74
C LEU A 781 0.54 -8.67 53.69
N ALA A 782 0.48 -7.35 53.83
CA ALA A 782 1.27 -6.60 54.81
C ALA A 782 0.88 -6.96 56.25
N ALA A 783 -0.43 -7.04 56.54
CA ALA A 783 -0.95 -7.40 57.86
C ALA A 783 -0.63 -8.85 58.27
N ALA A 784 -0.55 -9.78 57.31
CA ALA A 784 -0.31 -11.20 57.58
C ALA A 784 1.16 -11.57 57.87
N GLN A 785 2.12 -10.68 57.60
CA GLN A 785 3.57 -10.88 57.82
C GLN A 785 4.15 -12.21 57.28
N LEU A 786 3.58 -12.71 56.18
CA LEU A 786 4.01 -13.95 55.54
C LEU A 786 5.32 -13.76 54.76
N ASP A 787 6.14 -14.81 54.67
CA ASP A 787 7.38 -14.81 53.87
C ASP A 787 7.08 -14.39 52.41
N PRO A 788 7.64 -13.25 51.92
CA PRO A 788 7.37 -12.75 50.58
C PRO A 788 7.66 -13.78 49.48
N MET A 789 8.70 -14.62 49.64
CA MET A 789 9.01 -15.66 48.65
C MET A 789 8.02 -16.83 48.69
N ALA A 790 7.45 -17.14 49.86
CA ALA A 790 6.37 -18.11 49.97
C ALA A 790 5.06 -17.56 49.36
N VAL A 791 4.75 -16.29 49.61
CA VAL A 791 3.58 -15.59 49.02
C VAL A 791 3.71 -15.50 47.50
N ILE A 792 4.86 -15.10 46.95
CA ILE A 792 5.07 -15.02 45.50
C ILE A 792 4.93 -16.41 44.85
N ASN A 793 5.48 -17.46 45.47
CA ASN A 793 5.31 -18.84 44.99
C ASN A 793 3.86 -19.36 45.12
N ALA A 794 3.12 -18.95 46.15
CA ALA A 794 1.72 -19.29 46.34
C ALA A 794 0.83 -18.57 45.32
N ASN A 795 1.06 -17.27 45.11
CA ASN A 795 0.37 -16.45 44.13
C ASN A 795 0.68 -16.94 42.71
N GLN A 796 1.93 -17.22 42.34
CA GLN A 796 2.23 -17.83 41.04
C GLN A 796 1.57 -19.20 40.87
N LYS A 797 1.46 -20.03 41.92
CA LYS A 797 0.72 -21.32 41.85
C LYS A 797 -0.80 -21.10 41.71
N LEU A 798 -1.36 -20.12 42.41
CA LEU A 798 -2.78 -19.77 42.34
C LEU A 798 -3.13 -19.12 41.00
N GLU A 799 -2.30 -18.24 40.48
CA GLU A 799 -2.38 -17.62 39.17
C GLU A 799 -2.24 -18.67 38.05
N ASN A 800 -1.28 -19.60 38.16
CA ASN A 800 -1.21 -20.75 37.25
C ASN A 800 -2.46 -21.66 37.36
N MET A 801 -3.09 -21.76 38.53
CA MET A 801 -4.37 -22.48 38.69
C MET A 801 -5.54 -21.69 38.09
N LEU A 802 -5.59 -20.38 38.28
CA LEU A 802 -6.60 -19.47 37.73
C LEU A 802 -6.49 -19.40 36.22
N ASN A 803 -5.29 -19.29 35.65
CA ASN A 803 -5.06 -19.35 34.21
C ASN A 803 -5.43 -20.73 33.63
N LYS A 804 -5.14 -21.84 34.33
CA LYS A 804 -5.66 -23.16 33.95
C LYS A 804 -7.19 -23.25 34.01
N LYS A 805 -7.84 -22.68 35.03
CA LYS A 805 -9.31 -22.64 35.16
C LYS A 805 -9.94 -21.71 34.14
N ASN A 806 -9.35 -20.55 33.84
CA ASN A 806 -9.81 -19.57 32.86
C ASN A 806 -9.68 -20.12 31.44
N ASN A 807 -8.57 -20.81 31.14
CA ASN A 807 -8.42 -21.56 29.89
C ASN A 807 -9.48 -22.67 29.82
N ALA A 808 -9.64 -23.49 30.85
CA ALA A 808 -10.69 -24.52 30.87
C ALA A 808 -12.11 -23.94 30.76
N ILE A 809 -12.37 -22.73 31.28
CA ILE A 809 -13.65 -22.02 31.09
C ILE A 809 -13.79 -21.51 29.65
N GLN A 810 -12.73 -20.98 29.03
CA GLN A 810 -12.72 -20.61 27.61
C GLN A 810 -12.94 -21.85 26.71
N ASP A 811 -12.27 -22.96 27.00
CA ASP A 811 -12.39 -24.24 26.29
C ASP A 811 -13.81 -24.83 26.45
N LEU A 812 -14.38 -24.81 27.66
CA LEU A 812 -15.75 -25.27 27.91
C LEU A 812 -16.81 -24.34 27.30
N GLN A 813 -16.61 -23.02 27.29
CA GLN A 813 -17.48 -22.08 26.58
C GLN A 813 -17.40 -22.26 25.06
N TYR A 814 -16.20 -22.56 24.54
CA TYR A 814 -15.96 -22.85 23.13
C TYR A 814 -16.58 -24.18 22.71
N GLU A 815 -16.39 -25.27 23.47
CA GLU A 815 -17.04 -26.55 23.20
C GLU A 815 -18.56 -26.47 23.38
N LEU A 816 -19.08 -25.71 24.35
CA LEU A 816 -20.52 -25.42 24.45
C LEU A 816 -21.02 -24.67 23.21
N ALA A 817 -20.33 -23.62 22.77
CA ALA A 817 -20.68 -22.89 21.55
C ALA A 817 -20.66 -23.78 20.29
N LYS A 818 -19.67 -24.67 20.20
CA LYS A 818 -19.49 -25.68 19.14
C LYS A 818 -20.58 -26.75 19.16
N VAL A 819 -21.00 -27.24 20.32
CA VAL A 819 -22.11 -28.18 20.49
C VAL A 819 -23.46 -27.53 20.19
N CYS A 820 -23.75 -26.33 20.73
CA CYS A 820 -24.96 -25.58 20.42
C CYS A 820 -25.09 -25.30 18.91
N LYS A 821 -23.96 -25.00 18.25
CA LYS A 821 -23.95 -24.80 16.80
C LYS A 821 -24.05 -26.12 16.01
N ALA A 822 -23.42 -27.20 16.47
CA ALA A 822 -23.59 -28.53 15.86
C ALA A 822 -25.05 -28.97 15.91
N HIS A 823 -25.73 -28.72 17.03
CA HIS A 823 -27.18 -28.89 17.17
C HIS A 823 -27.98 -28.03 16.18
N ASP A 824 -27.72 -26.73 16.09
CA ASP A 824 -28.47 -25.83 15.21
C ASP A 824 -28.20 -26.05 13.71
N ASP A 825 -26.99 -26.47 13.33
CA ASP A 825 -26.65 -26.89 11.96
C ASP A 825 -27.26 -28.25 11.63
N LEU A 826 -27.26 -29.21 12.57
CA LEU A 826 -27.94 -30.51 12.41
C LEU A 826 -29.46 -30.34 12.27
N LEU A 827 -30.08 -29.49 13.10
CA LEU A 827 -31.49 -29.11 12.95
C LEU A 827 -31.75 -28.48 11.58
N ARG A 828 -30.87 -27.61 11.09
CA ARG A 828 -31.00 -27.02 9.74
C ARG A 828 -30.88 -28.09 8.65
N SER A 829 -29.95 -29.03 8.78
CA SER A 829 -29.80 -30.15 7.85
C SER A 829 -31.03 -31.06 7.84
N TYR A 830 -31.62 -31.37 9.00
CA TYR A 830 -32.88 -32.11 9.07
C TYR A 830 -34.06 -31.32 8.50
N GLU A 831 -34.19 -30.03 8.81
CA GLU A 831 -35.21 -29.15 8.22
C GLU A 831 -35.11 -29.11 6.69
N THR A 832 -33.90 -29.04 6.13
CA THR A 832 -33.67 -29.09 4.68
C THR A 832 -33.99 -30.47 4.11
N LYS A 833 -33.59 -31.57 4.77
CA LYS A 833 -33.89 -32.93 4.28
C LYS A 833 -35.36 -33.30 4.35
N LEU A 834 -36.08 -32.87 5.39
CA LEU A 834 -37.54 -33.04 5.47
C LEU A 834 -38.23 -32.30 4.32
N GLN A 835 -37.81 -31.06 4.04
CA GLN A 835 -38.30 -30.29 2.90
C GLN A 835 -37.94 -30.93 1.54
N GLU A 836 -36.77 -31.54 1.40
CA GLU A 836 -36.34 -32.29 0.21
C GLU A 836 -37.18 -33.55 -0.02
N TYR A 837 -37.60 -34.23 1.05
CA TYR A 837 -38.57 -35.34 1.00
C TYR A 837 -40.05 -34.88 0.96
N GLY A 838 -40.31 -33.57 0.85
CA GLY A 838 -41.65 -33.00 0.75
C GLY A 838 -42.44 -32.94 2.07
N ILE A 839 -41.82 -33.30 3.21
CA ILE A 839 -42.45 -33.33 4.53
C ILE A 839 -42.52 -31.89 5.11
N PRO A 840 -43.71 -31.30 5.31
CA PRO A 840 -43.86 -29.97 5.87
C PRO A 840 -43.39 -29.89 7.33
N LYS A 841 -42.80 -28.75 7.72
CA LYS A 841 -42.35 -28.52 9.11
C LYS A 841 -43.46 -28.60 10.17
N SER A 842 -44.72 -28.50 9.77
CA SER A 842 -45.90 -28.68 10.64
C SER A 842 -46.15 -30.13 11.04
N GLU A 843 -45.67 -31.12 10.29
CA GLU A 843 -45.90 -32.56 10.58
C GLU A 843 -44.97 -33.11 11.67
N LEU A 844 -43.96 -32.34 12.09
CA LEU A 844 -43.04 -32.73 13.17
C LEU A 844 -43.70 -32.86 14.56
N GLY A 845 -44.89 -32.28 14.77
CA GLY A 845 -45.64 -32.36 16.04
C GLY A 845 -45.04 -31.60 17.23
N PHE A 846 -43.77 -31.19 17.18
CA PHE A 846 -43.09 -30.36 18.17
C PHE A 846 -42.17 -29.32 17.52
N GLN A 847 -41.86 -28.24 18.24
CA GLN A 847 -40.92 -27.22 17.79
C GLN A 847 -39.53 -27.43 18.43
N PRO A 848 -38.45 -27.65 17.66
CA PRO A 848 -37.12 -27.83 18.22
C PRO A 848 -36.60 -26.60 18.97
N LEU A 849 -36.17 -26.78 20.22
CA LEU A 849 -35.64 -25.71 21.06
C LEU A 849 -34.22 -25.31 20.63
N ARG A 850 -34.07 -24.17 19.96
CA ARG A 850 -32.75 -23.64 19.57
C ARG A 850 -32.10 -22.87 20.73
N VAL A 851 -30.90 -23.32 21.13
CA VAL A 851 -30.19 -22.78 22.30
C VAL A 851 -29.49 -21.46 21.95
N LYS A 852 -30.14 -20.33 22.25
CA LYS A 852 -29.50 -19.01 22.21
C LYS A 852 -28.43 -18.92 23.30
N ALA A 853 -27.17 -19.18 22.95
CA ALA A 853 -26.03 -18.87 23.80
C ALA A 853 -26.05 -17.36 24.15
N ILE A 854 -26.18 -17.04 25.43
CA ILE A 854 -26.66 -15.72 25.90
C ILE A 854 -25.65 -14.59 25.64
N THR A 855 -24.36 -14.90 25.43
CA THR A 855 -23.27 -13.91 25.38
C THR A 855 -22.42 -13.91 24.10
N THR A 856 -22.54 -14.91 23.21
CA THR A 856 -21.64 -15.06 22.04
C THR A 856 -22.40 -15.16 20.71
N LYS A 857 -22.01 -14.31 19.75
CA LYS A 857 -22.43 -14.45 18.34
C LYS A 857 -21.71 -15.64 17.71
N LEU A 858 -22.40 -16.77 17.58
CA LEU A 858 -21.93 -17.93 16.82
C LEU A 858 -21.67 -17.55 15.35
N GLY A 859 -20.49 -17.88 14.83
CA GLY A 859 -20.10 -17.55 13.45
C GLY A 859 -20.90 -18.36 12.40
N LEU A 860 -21.09 -17.81 11.21
CA LEU A 860 -22.05 -18.31 10.20
C LEU A 860 -21.63 -19.54 9.37
N GLY A 861 -20.37 -20.01 9.45
CA GLY A 861 -19.94 -21.25 8.78
C GLY A 861 -20.51 -22.52 9.43
N PRO A 862 -20.07 -23.73 9.05
CA PRO A 862 -20.43 -24.98 9.75
C PRO A 862 -19.97 -25.06 11.21
N ALA A 863 -20.53 -25.98 12.00
CA ALA A 863 -20.18 -26.20 13.40
C ALA A 863 -18.70 -26.57 13.65
N GLY A 864 -18.07 -27.31 12.72
CA GLY A 864 -16.61 -27.55 12.72
C GLY A 864 -15.76 -26.29 12.51
N LEU A 865 -16.41 -25.14 12.27
CA LEU A 865 -15.85 -23.80 12.13
C LEU A 865 -16.53 -22.84 13.13
N VAL A 866 -16.82 -23.28 14.35
CA VAL A 866 -16.67 -22.38 15.50
C VAL A 866 -15.16 -22.20 15.71
N THR A 867 -14.69 -20.96 15.62
CA THR A 867 -13.33 -20.59 16.01
C THR A 867 -13.37 -19.90 17.38
N SER A 868 -12.31 -20.08 18.17
CA SER A 868 -12.12 -19.42 19.46
C SER A 868 -11.74 -17.94 19.25
N ASN A 869 -12.72 -17.15 18.82
CA ASN A 869 -12.56 -15.72 18.59
C ASN A 869 -12.24 -15.01 19.92
N ARG A 870 -10.99 -14.57 20.05
CA ARG A 870 -10.58 -13.46 20.90
C ARG A 870 -10.75 -12.14 20.14
#